data_AF-A0A954PG98-F1
#
_entry.id   AF-A0A954PG98-F1
#
_cell.length_a   1.000
_cell.length_b   1.000
_cell.length_c   1.000
_cell.angle_alpha   90.00
_cell.angle_beta   90.00
_cell.angle_gamma   90.00
#
_symmetry.space_group_name_H-M   'P 1'
#
loop_
_entity.id
_entity.type
_entity.pdbx_description
1 polymer ?
#
loop_
_entity_poly.entity_id
_entity_poly.type
_entity_poly.pdbx_seq_one_letter_code
_entity_poly.pdbx_strand_id
1 'polypeptide(L)'
;MTTRDKWYQLLGSMALLVPLLPMLLTFTAGAYAQQSDSSESLDTWPMTVAEASGFTATANEAQVNSFLGQLVQTWPAAQLVEIGRSVEQRPIWAVVVQPQVRQDERPLTAMVLGGIHSGECDGKEAILALLRDFAAGQYAKDWRSLRMIFVPNFNVDGGERRSPNHRPGQAGPSEGMGLRENAQGLDLNRDFVKLESPEVQSLVAAIDRYEVDVLIDTHTTNGSLHRYELTYDIPHVPTLTKDMDHWLRTKLVPQVTANMAELGFSTFYYGNFDADHRAWTSYGHQPRYSTEYMGLRGRIGVLSESYSYASYETRVRASYAFVRQVLAVVSEQASQIRQLVQDADSTAQPGRSLPIRGQMARTAEGVVALGFEKLDGTPPSGPYGPDSAKQHAPKDYQVELWNRTEVTKQVTLPAAYVIPRQYAWAASRLTRHGVMLAQLQQDITTKTEAYRVTNVAHNPPFQGHRGLSVQVESRELEQTLHAGDYYVAVQQPLGVLAAYLLEPESEDSLATWNFFDPDIAEGNIYPTFRLPEMLPAELLLAVEGVDSSEQLTLEHLYQPEQIVSYTGAELESAVWLPNRAEYVIKRNNNFIVVDAASGAVRPMHEARTLAEQLATFDSFTPEEANAAAETDALKNGLKHALINHKRDLYYFDSESNQARALTVSPDSDEQLAELNPQGTQAAFVRENDLWTIDCKTSDLRRLTSDGSERLLNGILDWVYQEELYGRGKFKAFWWSPDGQRLAFLKLDQSTVDQYQVSDSIHYRQHLEGTRYPKAGDSLPRVEVWIAELATGALRQVDLKEFEADDRLVARVTWAPSGELWLQILNRVQNRHSLVRVEPNSGAANTFLSESTDGWIEIRGTPQFLPTGDFLWLSDLPNGQTHLFRVLASDGSRIQLTNGDWDVNEFLSISTDNTKAFVTGNIQHPTQRHLICVNLLDGSFRQVTTAAGTHDVRVDASGRYFLDTYSNANQPPLVCVRTIDDQMLHVVSARASDRHEYLDIQPIHRTVITARDGVPLQAVVMLPSNVNRLAPDQRLPVVFYVYGGPQAPTVRDQWNGRYYWWHQYLCQQGFAVVLCDNRSALGRGVKDTWSIRGDMGRVEMRDLEDAVGWVQQQAWADPDRLGIWGWSYGGYFSAYAMTHSELFRAGIAGAPVTDWRNYDAIYTERYMGLPQDNSQGYDSSSVVLQANQLHGRLMLIHGERDDNVHISNTLQLAYALQNAGKQFDLMIYPKNRHGITDVNQKYHLQKLMTNFFIEHLRNR
;
A
#
# COMPACT_ATOMS: atom_id res chain seq x y z
N MET A 1 43.42 -4.33 -7.14
CA MET A 1 42.48 -5.19 -7.87
C MET A 1 41.69 -5.96 -6.83
N THR A 2 40.37 -5.76 -6.86
CA THR A 2 39.43 -6.49 -6.02
C THR A 2 39.36 -7.96 -6.46
N THR A 3 38.82 -8.83 -5.61
CA THR A 3 38.59 -10.25 -5.94
C THR A 3 37.67 -10.40 -7.15
N ARG A 4 36.74 -9.45 -7.33
CA ARG A 4 35.83 -9.32 -8.48
C ARG A 4 36.58 -9.03 -9.79
N ASP A 5 37.55 -8.11 -9.77
CA ASP A 5 38.38 -7.80 -10.95
C ASP A 5 39.15 -9.03 -11.44
N LYS A 6 39.66 -9.84 -10.52
CA LYS A 6 40.40 -11.09 -10.85
C LYS A 6 39.48 -12.15 -11.45
N TRP A 7 38.24 -12.23 -10.98
CA TRP A 7 37.25 -13.18 -11.47
C TRP A 7 36.77 -12.82 -12.89
N TYR A 8 36.50 -11.54 -13.16
CA TYR A 8 36.18 -11.08 -14.51
C TYR A 8 37.36 -11.24 -15.49
N GLN A 9 38.60 -11.10 -15.02
CA GLN A 9 39.79 -11.41 -15.82
C GLN A 9 39.92 -12.90 -16.16
N LEU A 10 39.45 -13.81 -15.29
CA LEU A 10 39.45 -15.25 -15.53
C LEU A 10 38.44 -15.66 -16.62
N LEU A 11 37.31 -14.96 -16.75
CA LEU A 11 36.32 -15.19 -17.81
C LEU A 11 36.66 -14.51 -19.14
N GLY A 12 37.46 -13.44 -19.14
CA GLY A 12 37.77 -12.64 -20.32
C GLY A 12 39.21 -12.73 -20.80
N SER A 13 39.54 -13.73 -21.62
CA SER A 13 40.76 -13.74 -22.43
C SER A 13 40.54 -13.14 -23.82
N MET A 14 40.22 -11.84 -23.93
CA MET A 14 40.65 -10.96 -25.04
C MET A 14 40.18 -9.51 -24.86
N ALA A 15 41.17 -8.61 -24.73
CA ALA A 15 41.22 -7.19 -25.11
C ALA A 15 40.04 -6.25 -24.78
N LEU A 16 40.24 -5.39 -23.77
CA LEU A 16 39.98 -3.95 -23.89
C LEU A 16 40.91 -3.19 -22.92
N LEU A 17 42.00 -2.67 -23.48
CA LEU A 17 42.77 -1.57 -22.88
C LEU A 17 41.89 -0.31 -22.98
N VAL A 18 41.24 0.07 -21.88
CA VAL A 18 40.66 1.41 -21.71
C VAL A 18 41.70 2.26 -20.97
N PRO A 19 41.99 3.50 -21.41
CA PRO A 19 43.01 4.33 -20.79
C PRO A 19 42.52 4.77 -19.40
N LEU A 20 43.32 4.46 -18.38
CA LEU A 20 43.21 5.05 -17.04
C LEU A 20 43.38 6.58 -17.17
N LEU A 21 42.28 7.32 -17.05
CA LEU A 21 42.36 8.73 -16.65
C LEU A 21 42.83 8.76 -15.19
N PRO A 22 43.95 9.43 -14.86
CA PRO A 22 44.28 9.66 -13.47
C PRO A 22 43.34 10.75 -12.95
N MET A 23 42.38 10.40 -12.09
CA MET A 23 41.89 11.36 -11.11
C MET A 23 43.07 11.73 -10.24
N LEU A 24 43.57 12.95 -10.42
CA LEU A 24 44.48 13.63 -9.51
C LEU A 24 43.80 13.76 -8.14
N LEU A 25 43.88 12.71 -7.34
CA LEU A 25 43.90 12.86 -5.90
C LEU A 25 45.25 13.48 -5.57
N THR A 26 45.25 14.78 -5.26
CA THR A 26 46.36 15.44 -4.60
C THR A 26 46.54 14.81 -3.22
N PHE A 27 47.30 13.71 -3.17
CA PHE A 27 47.96 13.27 -1.95
C PHE A 27 49.05 14.29 -1.65
N THR A 28 48.75 15.27 -0.82
CA THR A 28 49.82 15.91 -0.05
C THR A 28 50.42 14.83 0.83
N ALA A 29 51.65 14.42 0.54
CA ALA A 29 52.48 13.67 1.47
C ALA A 29 52.71 14.54 2.71
N GLY A 30 51.74 14.53 3.62
CA GLY A 30 51.92 15.02 4.97
C GLY A 30 52.86 14.04 5.65
N ALA A 31 54.03 14.53 6.04
CA ALA A 31 54.88 13.82 6.98
C ALA A 31 54.02 13.33 8.15
N TYR A 32 53.96 12.02 8.37
CA TYR A 32 53.39 11.46 9.59
C TYR A 32 54.20 12.04 10.76
N ALA A 33 53.67 13.09 11.38
CA ALA A 33 54.14 13.49 12.69
C ALA A 33 53.85 12.32 13.63
N GLN A 34 54.89 11.84 14.33
CA GLN A 34 54.71 10.96 15.47
C GLN A 34 53.75 11.65 16.44
N GLN A 35 52.51 11.19 16.49
CA GLN A 35 51.54 11.64 17.46
C GLN A 35 52.06 11.16 18.83
N SER A 36 52.43 12.10 19.69
CA SER A 36 52.83 11.79 21.06
C SER A 36 51.65 11.14 21.80
N ASP A 37 51.90 10.06 22.53
CA ASP A 37 50.94 9.41 23.45
C ASP A 37 50.61 10.32 24.66
N SER A 38 50.06 11.51 24.41
CA SER A 38 49.44 12.33 25.45
C SER A 38 47.94 12.09 25.40
N SER A 39 47.40 11.32 26.35
CA SER A 39 45.96 11.19 26.56
C SER A 39 45.40 12.56 26.93
N GLU A 40 44.57 13.16 26.07
CA GLU A 40 43.78 14.33 26.45
C GLU A 40 42.71 13.93 27.48
N SER A 41 42.32 14.84 28.38
CA SER A 41 41.24 14.54 29.33
C SER A 41 39.93 14.36 28.57
N LEU A 42 39.19 13.28 28.89
CA LEU A 42 37.83 13.06 28.36
C LEU A 42 36.88 14.23 28.62
N ASP A 43 37.16 15.08 29.62
CA ASP A 43 36.38 16.29 29.94
C ASP A 43 36.33 17.31 28.78
N THR A 44 37.22 17.18 27.79
CA THR A 44 37.28 18.04 26.60
C THR A 44 36.47 17.53 25.41
N TRP A 45 35.90 16.32 25.52
CA TRP A 45 35.10 15.68 24.46
C TRP A 45 33.59 15.70 24.79
N PRO A 46 32.69 15.78 23.79
CA PRO A 46 31.26 15.82 24.03
C PRO A 46 30.76 14.51 24.65
N MET A 47 29.90 14.61 25.67
CA MET A 47 29.15 13.47 26.21
C MET A 47 28.08 13.00 25.21
N THR A 48 27.71 11.72 25.27
CA THR A 48 26.54 11.24 24.54
C THR A 48 25.25 11.82 25.13
N VAL A 49 24.13 11.75 24.41
CA VAL A 49 22.84 12.26 24.91
C VAL A 49 22.38 11.44 26.11
N ALA A 50 22.63 10.12 26.12
CA ALA A 50 22.38 9.29 27.28
C ALA A 50 23.20 9.74 28.51
N GLU A 51 24.51 9.96 28.37
CA GLU A 51 25.34 10.41 29.49
C GLU A 51 24.94 11.82 29.97
N ALA A 52 24.73 12.75 29.04
CA ALA A 52 24.40 14.14 29.36
C ALA A 52 23.03 14.30 30.03
N SER A 53 22.09 13.41 29.74
CA SER A 53 20.74 13.39 30.35
C SER A 53 20.67 12.61 31.67
N GLY A 54 21.74 11.91 32.07
CA GLY A 54 21.66 10.96 33.17
C GLY A 54 20.82 9.73 32.84
N PHE A 55 20.89 9.29 31.58
CA PHE A 55 20.19 8.13 31.01
C PHE A 55 18.65 8.25 31.04
N THR A 56 18.12 9.45 30.81
CA THR A 56 16.67 9.68 30.61
C THR A 56 16.28 9.86 29.15
N ALA A 57 17.26 10.06 28.26
CA ALA A 57 17.07 10.33 26.83
C ALA A 57 18.08 9.58 25.94
N THR A 58 17.74 9.45 24.65
CA THR A 58 18.63 8.96 23.58
C THR A 58 18.68 9.98 22.44
N ALA A 59 19.79 10.01 21.69
CA ALA A 59 20.05 10.95 20.61
C ALA A 59 19.07 10.78 19.44
N ASN A 60 18.58 11.90 18.90
CA ASN A 60 17.92 11.97 17.59
C ASN A 60 18.96 12.14 16.44
N GLU A 61 18.49 12.12 15.20
CA GLU A 61 19.31 12.25 13.99
C GLU A 61 20.21 13.48 14.00
N ALA A 62 19.64 14.66 14.31
CA ALA A 62 20.40 15.91 14.34
C ALA A 62 21.53 15.87 15.38
N GLN A 63 21.27 15.28 16.55
CA GLN A 63 22.26 15.13 17.62
C GLN A 63 23.36 14.13 17.23
N VAL A 64 23.01 12.99 16.61
CA VAL A 64 23.99 12.03 16.09
C VAL A 64 24.88 12.71 15.03
N ASN A 65 24.29 13.40 14.06
CA ASN A 65 25.04 14.07 13.00
C ASN A 65 26.00 15.13 13.55
N SER A 66 25.55 15.94 14.49
CA SER A 66 26.40 16.94 15.14
C SER A 66 27.55 16.28 15.90
N PHE A 67 27.28 15.21 16.64
CA PHE A 67 28.31 14.48 17.40
C PHE A 67 29.37 13.88 16.48
N LEU A 68 28.96 13.16 15.44
CA LEU A 68 29.88 12.54 14.48
C LEU A 68 30.69 13.57 13.68
N GLY A 69 30.05 14.68 13.30
CA GLY A 69 30.70 15.77 12.58
C GLY A 69 31.80 16.44 13.39
N GLN A 70 31.55 16.69 14.69
CA GLN A 70 32.57 17.24 15.61
C GLN A 70 33.70 16.24 15.84
N LEU A 71 33.37 14.96 16.04
CA LEU A 71 34.33 13.89 16.29
C LEU A 71 35.34 13.71 15.15
N VAL A 72 34.87 13.65 13.90
CA VAL A 72 35.74 13.40 12.73
C VAL A 72 36.64 14.60 12.41
N GLN A 73 36.25 15.82 12.76
CA GLN A 73 37.11 17.00 12.60
C GLN A 73 38.37 16.94 13.48
N THR A 74 38.30 16.28 14.63
CA THR A 74 39.41 16.18 15.58
C THR A 74 40.16 14.84 15.48
N TRP A 75 39.69 13.88 14.67
CA TRP A 75 40.29 12.56 14.51
C TRP A 75 40.70 12.26 13.05
N PRO A 76 41.94 12.59 12.63
CA PRO A 76 42.38 12.48 11.23
C PRO A 76 42.35 11.07 10.62
N ALA A 77 42.31 10.01 11.44
CA ALA A 77 42.24 8.62 10.97
C ALA A 77 40.81 8.18 10.66
N ALA A 78 39.80 8.96 11.06
CA ALA A 78 38.40 8.67 10.83
C ALA A 78 37.84 9.53 9.68
N GLN A 79 36.87 8.97 8.97
CA GLN A 79 36.12 9.66 7.93
C GLN A 79 34.62 9.40 8.13
N LEU A 80 33.82 10.46 8.01
CA LEU A 80 32.37 10.36 7.95
C LEU A 80 31.94 10.08 6.51
N VAL A 81 31.19 9.00 6.30
CA VAL A 81 30.74 8.53 4.98
C VAL A 81 29.25 8.27 5.00
N GLU A 82 28.52 8.78 4.01
CA GLU A 82 27.12 8.41 3.76
C GLU A 82 27.14 7.03 3.07
N ILE A 83 26.66 5.99 3.76
CA ILE A 83 26.59 4.64 3.18
C ILE A 83 25.31 4.42 2.38
N GLY A 84 24.29 5.26 2.61
CA GLY A 84 23.02 5.24 1.90
C GLY A 84 22.02 6.22 2.50
N ARG A 85 20.77 6.15 2.04
CA ARG A 85 19.66 6.95 2.54
C ARG A 85 18.50 6.06 2.96
N SER A 86 17.79 6.48 4.00
CA SER A 86 16.55 5.86 4.44
C SER A 86 15.41 6.09 3.44
N VAL A 87 14.28 5.43 3.67
CA VAL A 87 13.04 5.61 2.89
C VAL A 87 12.61 7.08 2.82
N GLU A 88 12.67 7.81 3.94
CA GLU A 88 12.38 9.26 3.99
C GLU A 88 13.59 10.14 3.60
N GLN A 89 14.57 9.58 2.89
CA GLN A 89 15.73 10.28 2.31
C GLN A 89 16.72 10.87 3.33
N ARG A 90 16.70 10.39 4.58
CA ARG A 90 17.69 10.79 5.60
C ARG A 90 19.01 10.05 5.38
N PRO A 91 20.17 10.72 5.53
CA PRO A 91 21.46 10.07 5.34
C PRO A 91 21.74 9.05 6.46
N ILE A 92 22.27 7.90 6.07
CA ILE A 92 22.77 6.88 7.00
C ILE A 92 24.29 7.04 7.05
N TRP A 93 24.77 7.52 8.20
CA TRP A 93 26.19 7.81 8.38
C TRP A 93 26.95 6.62 8.95
N ALA A 94 28.14 6.39 8.40
CA ALA A 94 29.15 5.53 8.97
C ALA A 94 30.43 6.32 9.28
N VAL A 95 31.07 6.02 10.41
CA VAL A 95 32.46 6.45 10.66
C VAL A 95 33.39 5.32 10.27
N VAL A 96 34.22 5.57 9.24
CA VAL A 96 35.24 4.64 8.76
C VAL A 96 36.58 5.07 9.32
N VAL A 97 37.18 4.22 10.15
CA VAL A 97 38.50 4.43 10.76
C VAL A 97 39.53 3.59 10.00
N GLN A 98 40.50 4.26 9.38
CA GLN A 98 41.55 3.55 8.65
C GLN A 98 42.63 3.02 9.61
N PRO A 99 43.10 1.78 9.41
CA PRO A 99 44.16 1.20 10.22
C PRO A 99 45.53 1.80 9.87
N GLN A 100 46.49 1.60 10.77
CA GLN A 100 47.92 1.89 10.57
C GLN A 100 48.69 0.60 10.19
N VAL A 101 48.21 -0.14 9.19
CA VAL A 101 48.89 -1.32 8.62
C VAL A 101 49.71 -0.98 7.37
N ARG A 102 50.58 -1.90 6.92
CA ARG A 102 51.37 -1.71 5.69
C ARG A 102 50.45 -1.67 4.46
N GLN A 103 50.81 -0.88 3.45
CA GLN A 103 50.03 -0.68 2.21
C GLN A 103 49.80 -1.96 1.39
N ASP A 104 50.60 -3.00 1.58
CA ASP A 104 50.55 -4.26 0.82
C ASP A 104 49.66 -5.35 1.45
N GLU A 105 49.11 -5.13 2.65
CA GLU A 105 48.28 -6.10 3.37
C GLU A 105 46.80 -5.65 3.41
N ARG A 106 45.84 -6.52 3.02
CA ARG A 106 44.40 -6.26 3.21
C ARG A 106 44.10 -6.20 4.71
N PRO A 107 43.61 -5.07 5.24
CA PRO A 107 43.26 -4.99 6.66
C PRO A 107 42.05 -5.87 6.97
N LEU A 108 42.05 -6.51 8.15
CA LEU A 108 40.83 -7.12 8.69
C LEU A 108 39.82 -6.00 8.98
N THR A 109 38.58 -6.16 8.51
CA THR A 109 37.55 -5.13 8.62
C THR A 109 36.45 -5.57 9.60
N ALA A 110 36.23 -4.77 10.66
CA ALA A 110 35.16 -4.97 11.63
C ALA A 110 34.13 -3.83 11.52
N MET A 111 32.86 -4.20 11.44
CA MET A 111 31.73 -3.28 11.40
C MET A 111 30.88 -3.44 12.67
N VAL A 112 30.47 -2.32 13.26
CA VAL A 112 29.57 -2.29 14.42
C VAL A 112 28.30 -1.55 14.03
N LEU A 113 27.17 -2.21 14.19
CA LEU A 113 25.85 -1.73 13.82
C LEU A 113 25.03 -1.43 15.08
N GLY A 114 24.46 -0.22 15.13
CA GLY A 114 23.56 0.23 16.17
C GLY A 114 22.27 0.80 15.60
N GLY A 115 21.17 0.59 16.33
CA GLY A 115 19.87 1.14 15.98
C GLY A 115 19.27 0.51 14.73
N ILE A 116 19.52 -0.78 14.47
CA ILE A 116 18.75 -1.53 13.45
C ILE A 116 17.27 -1.61 13.83
N HIS A 117 16.99 -1.73 15.14
CA HIS A 117 15.70 -1.41 15.73
C HIS A 117 15.86 -0.13 16.57
N SER A 118 15.19 0.96 16.22
CA SER A 118 15.46 2.26 16.84
C SER A 118 14.96 2.37 18.29
N GLY A 119 14.09 1.46 18.71
CA GLY A 119 13.67 1.30 20.11
C GLY A 119 14.71 0.61 21.01
N GLU A 120 15.74 0.00 20.42
CA GLU A 120 16.84 -0.72 21.09
C GLU A 120 18.07 0.20 21.14
N CYS A 121 17.89 1.37 21.76
CA CYS A 121 18.79 2.50 21.60
C CYS A 121 20.10 2.42 22.41
N ASP A 122 20.33 1.36 23.18
CA ASP A 122 21.55 1.19 23.99
C ASP A 122 22.80 0.99 23.13
N GLY A 123 22.72 0.17 22.07
CA GLY A 123 23.82 -0.02 21.13
C GLY A 123 24.25 1.27 20.42
N LYS A 124 23.29 2.11 20.03
CA LYS A 124 23.54 3.44 19.43
C LYS A 124 24.40 4.31 20.35
N GLU A 125 23.99 4.48 21.60
CA GLU A 125 24.73 5.33 22.55
C GLU A 125 26.07 4.71 22.94
N ALA A 126 26.15 3.39 23.05
CA ALA A 126 27.40 2.67 23.30
C ALA A 126 28.42 2.90 22.18
N ILE A 127 28.00 2.86 20.92
CA ILE A 127 28.86 3.13 19.77
C ILE A 127 29.35 4.59 19.78
N LEU A 128 28.48 5.56 20.08
CA LEU A 128 28.86 6.97 20.15
C LEU A 128 29.91 7.21 21.25
N ALA A 129 29.71 6.62 22.43
CA ALA A 129 30.68 6.71 23.52
C ALA A 129 32.02 6.04 23.15
N LEU A 130 31.99 4.88 22.49
CA LEU A 130 33.19 4.17 22.08
C LEU A 130 33.98 4.94 21.00
N LEU A 131 33.27 5.55 20.04
CA LEU A 131 33.86 6.43 19.03
C LEU A 131 34.58 7.62 19.65
N ARG A 132 33.98 8.27 20.66
CA ARG A 132 34.63 9.34 21.45
C ARG A 132 35.92 8.84 22.10
N ASP A 133 35.86 7.72 22.79
CA ASP A 133 37.01 7.24 23.57
C ASP A 133 38.17 6.84 22.65
N PHE A 134 37.89 6.26 21.47
CA PHE A 134 38.92 6.02 20.45
C PHE A 134 39.53 7.32 19.90
N ALA A 135 38.72 8.34 19.63
CA ALA A 135 39.19 9.63 19.14
C ALA A 135 40.05 10.37 20.18
N ALA A 136 39.73 10.22 21.48
CA ALA A 136 40.52 10.71 22.60
C ALA A 136 41.85 9.94 22.82
N GLY A 137 42.14 8.94 22.00
CA GLY A 137 43.38 8.15 22.05
C GLY A 137 43.33 6.96 23.00
N GLN A 138 42.17 6.65 23.61
CA GLN A 138 42.02 5.42 24.38
C GLN A 138 42.02 4.21 23.43
N TYR A 139 42.52 3.08 23.94
CA TYR A 139 42.50 1.80 23.23
C TYR A 139 43.18 1.85 21.84
N ALA A 140 44.22 2.69 21.67
CA ALA A 140 44.87 2.91 20.38
C ALA A 140 45.41 1.63 19.70
N LYS A 141 45.74 0.61 20.49
CA LYS A 141 46.16 -0.70 20.00
C LYS A 141 45.03 -1.42 19.22
N ASP A 142 43.78 -1.23 19.63
CA ASP A 142 42.64 -1.98 19.10
C ASP A 142 42.28 -1.51 17.68
N TRP A 143 42.42 -0.21 17.38
CA TRP A 143 42.05 0.37 16.08
C TRP A 143 43.21 0.56 15.10
N ARG A 144 44.46 0.60 15.56
CA ARG A 144 45.61 0.72 14.64
C ARG A 144 45.82 -0.51 13.77
N SER A 145 45.30 -1.68 14.16
CA SER A 145 45.45 -2.96 13.44
C SER A 145 44.22 -3.37 12.61
N LEU A 146 43.07 -2.71 12.79
CA LEU A 146 41.79 -3.05 12.16
C LEU A 146 41.23 -1.86 11.38
N ARG A 147 40.59 -2.12 10.23
CA ARG A 147 39.65 -1.14 9.69
C ARG A 147 38.35 -1.26 10.49
N MET A 148 37.96 -0.19 11.16
CA MET A 148 36.70 -0.17 11.94
C MET A 148 35.65 0.68 11.23
N ILE A 149 34.41 0.20 11.20
CA ILE A 149 33.28 0.91 10.61
C ILE A 149 32.15 0.93 11.63
N PHE A 150 31.70 2.12 12.02
CA PHE A 150 30.61 2.28 12.99
C PHE A 150 29.41 2.91 12.32
N VAL A 151 28.26 2.24 12.42
CA VAL A 151 26.96 2.73 11.95
C VAL A 151 26.05 2.89 13.18
N PRO A 152 26.11 4.03 13.89
CA PRO A 152 25.44 4.18 15.19
C PRO A 152 23.92 4.30 15.11
N ASN A 153 23.39 4.82 14.00
CA ASN A 153 21.97 5.12 13.82
C ASN A 153 21.49 4.60 12.46
N PHE A 154 21.20 3.29 12.38
CA PHE A 154 20.87 2.65 11.12
C PHE A 154 19.42 2.89 10.66
N ASN A 155 18.43 2.57 11.50
CA ASN A 155 17.03 2.90 11.27
C ASN A 155 16.74 4.35 11.70
N VAL A 156 17.24 5.31 10.90
CA VAL A 156 17.14 6.74 11.20
C VAL A 156 15.68 7.19 11.28
N ASP A 157 14.83 6.72 10.36
CA ASP A 157 13.41 7.10 10.28
C ASP A 157 12.62 6.63 11.51
N GLY A 158 12.85 5.39 11.94
CA GLY A 158 12.28 4.86 13.18
C GLY A 158 12.79 5.59 14.42
N GLY A 159 14.03 6.10 14.38
CA GLY A 159 14.66 6.84 15.49
C GLY A 159 14.01 8.18 15.78
N GLU A 160 13.47 8.85 14.76
CA GLU A 160 12.76 10.12 14.91
C GLU A 160 11.34 9.95 15.47
N ARG A 161 10.78 8.74 15.39
CA ARG A 161 9.45 8.41 15.93
C ARG A 161 9.63 7.93 17.37
N ARG A 162 9.56 8.84 18.33
CA ARG A 162 9.88 8.57 19.74
C ARG A 162 8.64 8.49 20.63
N SER A 163 8.57 7.44 21.44
CA SER A 163 7.56 7.29 22.49
C SER A 163 8.10 6.40 23.62
N PRO A 164 7.74 6.65 24.89
CA PRO A 164 8.01 5.70 25.97
C PRO A 164 7.26 4.37 25.78
N ASN A 165 6.20 4.37 24.96
CA ASN A 165 5.33 3.22 24.75
C ASN A 165 5.70 2.35 23.54
N HIS A 166 6.74 2.70 22.76
CA HIS A 166 7.14 1.89 21.59
C HIS A 166 7.70 0.50 21.96
N ARG A 167 8.16 0.31 23.21
CA ARG A 167 8.52 -1.01 23.76
C ARG A 167 7.97 -1.17 25.17
N PRO A 168 6.67 -1.51 25.32
CA PRO A 168 6.06 -1.76 26.62
C PRO A 168 6.80 -2.91 27.33
N GLY A 169 7.20 -2.70 28.59
CA GLY A 169 7.95 -3.69 29.37
C GLY A 169 9.48 -3.49 29.38
N GLN A 170 10.02 -2.63 28.52
CA GLN A 170 11.43 -2.24 28.58
C GLN A 170 11.63 -1.06 29.54
N ALA A 171 12.68 -1.13 30.37
CA ALA A 171 13.20 -0.04 31.19
C ALA A 171 13.94 0.98 30.31
N GLY A 172 13.25 1.54 29.32
CA GLY A 172 13.78 2.50 28.35
C GLY A 172 13.97 3.90 28.92
N PRO A 173 14.58 4.82 28.15
CA PRO A 173 14.63 6.24 28.52
C PRO A 173 13.21 6.80 28.71
N SER A 174 12.99 7.57 29.78
CA SER A 174 11.68 8.16 30.09
C SER A 174 11.18 9.15 29.04
N GLU A 175 12.11 9.77 28.29
CA GLU A 175 11.79 10.65 27.17
C GLU A 175 11.47 9.90 25.87
N GLY A 176 11.44 8.57 25.91
CA GLY A 176 11.01 7.73 24.79
C GLY A 176 12.13 7.33 23.82
N MET A 177 11.83 6.27 23.07
CA MET A 177 12.73 5.54 22.16
C MET A 177 12.05 5.32 20.80
N GLY A 178 12.84 4.95 19.80
CA GLY A 178 12.38 4.83 18.41
C GLY A 178 11.44 3.65 18.16
N LEU A 179 10.88 3.58 16.94
CA LEU A 179 10.13 2.42 16.45
C LEU A 179 11.04 1.31 15.94
N ARG A 180 10.53 0.08 15.94
CA ARG A 180 11.27 -1.11 15.49
C ARG A 180 11.43 -1.12 13.97
N GLU A 181 10.34 -0.89 13.26
CA GLU A 181 10.26 -0.91 11.80
C GLU A 181 10.77 0.40 11.17
N ASN A 182 11.19 0.34 9.90
CA ASN A 182 11.57 1.52 9.13
C ASN A 182 10.32 2.30 8.60
N ALA A 183 10.49 3.31 7.76
CA ALA A 183 9.35 4.05 7.18
C ALA A 183 8.54 3.27 6.13
N GLN A 184 9.02 2.12 5.66
CA GLN A 184 8.21 1.17 4.88
C GLN A 184 7.40 0.23 5.77
N GLY A 185 7.65 0.17 7.08
CA GLY A 185 7.03 -0.82 7.97
C GLY A 185 7.73 -2.18 7.96
N LEU A 186 8.97 -2.26 7.46
CA LEU A 186 9.79 -3.46 7.44
C LEU A 186 10.67 -3.55 8.69
N ASP A 187 10.82 -4.77 9.22
CA ASP A 187 11.84 -5.10 10.22
C ASP A 187 13.17 -5.32 9.49
N LEU A 188 14.10 -4.39 9.63
CA LEU A 188 15.38 -4.42 8.91
C LEU A 188 16.21 -5.68 9.24
N ASN A 189 16.04 -6.27 10.43
CA ASN A 189 16.71 -7.53 10.79
C ASN A 189 15.95 -8.78 10.29
N ARG A 190 15.06 -8.63 9.30
CA ARG A 190 14.44 -9.73 8.54
C ARG A 190 14.71 -9.62 7.04
N ASP A 191 15.48 -8.62 6.60
CA ASP A 191 15.58 -8.21 5.20
C ASP A 191 16.92 -8.59 4.54
N PHE A 192 17.84 -9.22 5.27
CA PHE A 192 19.19 -9.54 4.76
C PHE A 192 19.22 -10.53 3.59
N VAL A 193 18.16 -11.34 3.42
CA VAL A 193 17.98 -12.23 2.26
C VAL A 193 17.21 -11.56 1.12
N LYS A 194 16.24 -10.69 1.43
CA LYS A 194 15.34 -10.12 0.42
C LYS A 194 15.88 -8.84 -0.20
N LEU A 195 16.58 -8.02 0.61
CA LEU A 195 17.15 -6.73 0.27
C LEU A 195 16.12 -5.76 -0.34
N GLU A 196 15.00 -5.54 0.34
CA GLU A 196 13.93 -4.65 -0.12
C GLU A 196 14.03 -3.23 0.44
N SER A 197 14.52 -3.11 1.68
CA SER A 197 14.73 -1.81 2.30
C SER A 197 15.98 -1.12 1.72
N PRO A 198 15.91 0.19 1.41
CA PRO A 198 17.10 0.94 0.98
C PRO A 198 18.18 0.95 2.07
N GLU A 199 17.80 0.87 3.34
CA GLU A 199 18.71 0.76 4.47
C GLU A 199 19.57 -0.52 4.38
N VAL A 200 18.96 -1.71 4.27
CA VAL A 200 19.70 -2.99 4.23
C VAL A 200 20.43 -3.18 2.91
N GLN A 201 19.88 -2.71 1.78
CA GLN A 201 20.63 -2.65 0.52
C GLN A 201 21.94 -1.86 0.67
N SER A 202 21.87 -0.69 1.33
CA SER A 202 23.04 0.16 1.57
C SER A 202 24.04 -0.48 2.51
N LEU A 203 23.57 -1.17 3.55
CA LEU A 203 24.42 -1.91 4.48
C LEU A 203 25.14 -3.08 3.79
N VAL A 204 24.44 -3.88 2.99
CA VAL A 204 25.04 -4.99 2.25
C VAL A 204 26.02 -4.48 1.20
N ALA A 205 25.68 -3.40 0.48
CA ALA A 205 26.63 -2.75 -0.42
C ALA A 205 27.88 -2.23 0.32
N ALA A 206 27.74 -1.73 1.55
CA ALA A 206 28.88 -1.34 2.38
C ALA A 206 29.70 -2.55 2.87
N ILE A 207 29.05 -3.66 3.25
CA ILE A 207 29.70 -4.94 3.59
C ILE A 207 30.60 -5.39 2.43
N ASP A 208 30.10 -5.30 1.20
CA ASP A 208 30.85 -5.70 0.00
C ASP A 208 31.95 -4.70 -0.36
N ARG A 209 31.64 -3.40 -0.32
CA ARG A 209 32.58 -2.32 -0.63
C ARG A 209 33.80 -2.32 0.28
N TYR A 210 33.59 -2.57 1.57
CA TYR A 210 34.66 -2.56 2.57
C TYR A 210 35.20 -3.94 2.90
N GLU A 211 34.65 -4.99 2.29
CA GLU A 211 34.98 -6.40 2.54
C GLU A 211 34.94 -6.73 4.04
N VAL A 212 33.79 -6.50 4.68
CA VAL A 212 33.61 -6.69 6.13
C VAL A 212 33.79 -8.16 6.51
N ASP A 213 34.68 -8.41 7.48
CA ASP A 213 35.03 -9.75 7.97
C ASP A 213 34.29 -10.11 9.26
N VAL A 214 34.01 -9.10 10.10
CA VAL A 214 33.31 -9.22 11.38
C VAL A 214 32.21 -8.17 11.45
N LEU A 215 30.96 -8.59 11.70
CA LEU A 215 29.84 -7.70 11.99
C LEU A 215 29.40 -7.90 13.44
N ILE A 216 29.35 -6.81 14.20
CA ILE A 216 28.79 -6.79 15.56
C ILE A 216 27.46 -6.05 15.49
N ASP A 217 26.37 -6.74 15.74
CA ASP A 217 25.02 -6.18 15.70
C ASP A 217 24.46 -6.06 17.12
N THR A 218 23.98 -4.86 17.47
CA THR A 218 23.57 -4.51 18.84
C THR A 218 22.05 -4.39 18.95
N HIS A 219 21.48 -5.11 19.90
CA HIS A 219 20.05 -5.28 20.12
C HIS A 219 19.69 -5.21 21.62
N THR A 220 18.39 -5.09 21.87
CA THR A 220 17.77 -5.26 23.19
C THR A 220 16.61 -6.24 23.10
N THR A 221 16.55 -7.21 24.03
CA THR A 221 15.52 -8.26 24.03
C THR A 221 14.58 -8.18 25.23
N ASN A 222 13.34 -8.66 25.04
CA ASN A 222 12.33 -8.84 26.08
C ASN A 222 12.27 -10.27 26.64
N GLY A 223 13.28 -11.10 26.37
CA GLY A 223 13.31 -12.54 26.64
C GLY A 223 13.03 -12.98 28.09
N SER A 224 13.30 -14.24 28.39
CA SER A 224 13.04 -14.81 29.72
C SER A 224 13.72 -14.03 30.85
N LEU A 225 13.10 -13.98 32.03
CA LEU A 225 13.64 -13.23 33.16
C LEU A 225 14.84 -13.96 33.79
N HIS A 226 16.01 -13.32 33.77
CA HIS A 226 17.26 -13.89 34.29
C HIS A 226 18.25 -12.83 34.79
N ARG A 227 19.38 -13.26 35.35
CA ARG A 227 20.34 -12.36 36.02
C ARG A 227 21.49 -11.85 35.15
N TYR A 228 21.52 -12.19 33.86
CA TYR A 228 22.48 -11.62 32.91
C TYR A 228 22.06 -10.21 32.46
N GLU A 229 22.97 -9.23 32.52
CA GLU A 229 22.74 -7.87 32.02
C GLU A 229 22.79 -7.80 30.49
N LEU A 230 23.61 -8.67 29.89
CA LEU A 230 23.81 -8.79 28.46
C LEU A 230 24.02 -10.26 28.10
N THR A 231 23.38 -10.74 27.05
CA THR A 231 23.73 -11.99 26.40
C THR A 231 24.27 -11.73 25.02
N TYR A 232 24.89 -12.74 24.42
CA TYR A 232 25.48 -12.64 23.10
C TYR A 232 25.15 -13.86 22.28
N ASP A 233 25.29 -13.73 20.97
CA ASP A 233 25.26 -14.91 20.13
C ASP A 233 26.25 -14.84 18.97
N ILE A 234 26.45 -16.01 18.36
CA ILE A 234 27.28 -16.25 17.19
C ILE A 234 26.44 -17.01 16.15
N PRO A 235 26.87 -17.12 14.89
CA PRO A 235 26.05 -17.73 13.87
C PRO A 235 25.82 -19.22 14.14
N HIS A 236 24.59 -19.66 13.97
CA HIS A 236 24.15 -21.06 14.04
C HIS A 236 23.84 -21.65 12.67
N VAL A 237 23.90 -20.86 11.60
CA VAL A 237 23.62 -21.28 10.24
C VAL A 237 24.44 -22.55 9.90
N PRO A 238 23.78 -23.60 9.38
CA PRO A 238 24.44 -24.90 9.22
C PRO A 238 25.56 -24.89 8.16
N THR A 239 25.68 -23.82 7.37
CA THR A 239 26.73 -23.61 6.36
C THR A 239 28.03 -23.06 6.95
N LEU A 240 28.05 -22.63 8.21
CA LEU A 240 29.25 -22.13 8.87
C LEU A 240 30.33 -23.21 8.90
N THR A 241 31.58 -22.85 8.59
CA THR A 241 32.67 -23.83 8.56
C THR A 241 32.98 -24.35 9.96
N LYS A 242 33.32 -25.65 10.07
CA LYS A 242 33.59 -26.29 11.36
C LYS A 242 34.73 -25.63 12.14
N ASP A 243 35.77 -25.17 11.45
CA ASP A 243 36.91 -24.52 12.09
C ASP A 243 36.55 -23.13 12.62
N MET A 244 35.69 -22.39 11.90
CA MET A 244 35.17 -21.09 12.36
C MET A 244 34.21 -21.27 13.54
N ASP A 245 33.25 -22.20 13.47
CA ASP A 245 32.37 -22.55 14.60
C ASP A 245 33.18 -22.94 15.84
N HIS A 246 34.18 -23.81 15.65
CA HIS A 246 35.05 -24.25 16.73
C HIS A 246 35.82 -23.08 17.35
N TRP A 247 36.41 -22.20 16.54
CA TRP A 247 37.13 -21.04 17.03
C TRP A 247 36.23 -20.08 17.81
N LEU A 248 35.03 -19.77 17.28
CA LEU A 248 34.08 -18.88 17.95
C LEU A 248 33.72 -19.41 19.34
N ARG A 249 33.44 -20.71 19.45
CA ARG A 249 32.97 -21.34 20.70
C ARG A 249 34.08 -21.65 21.70
N THR A 250 35.33 -21.82 21.25
CA THR A 250 36.45 -22.19 22.13
C THR A 250 37.43 -21.07 22.42
N LYS A 251 37.39 -19.98 21.63
CA LYS A 251 38.29 -18.82 21.76
C LYS A 251 37.53 -17.52 21.97
N LEU A 252 36.78 -17.06 20.97
CA LEU A 252 36.14 -15.74 21.03
C LEU A 252 35.18 -15.64 22.22
N VAL A 253 34.18 -16.52 22.26
CA VAL A 253 33.10 -16.48 23.25
C VAL A 253 33.64 -16.63 24.69
N PRO A 254 34.47 -17.64 25.02
CA PRO A 254 35.03 -17.78 26.37
C PRO A 254 35.88 -16.58 26.80
N GLN A 255 36.70 -16.04 25.90
CA GLN A 255 37.58 -14.90 26.24
C GLN A 255 36.77 -13.62 26.48
N VAL A 256 35.79 -13.32 25.61
CA VAL A 256 34.91 -12.16 25.80
C VAL A 256 34.10 -12.31 27.09
N THR A 257 33.58 -13.51 27.37
CA THR A 257 32.86 -13.79 28.63
C THR A 257 33.73 -13.54 29.87
N ALA A 258 34.99 -13.99 29.85
CA ALA A 258 35.93 -13.75 30.94
C ALA A 258 36.22 -12.25 31.11
N ASN A 259 36.47 -11.53 30.02
CA ASN A 259 36.73 -10.09 30.04
C ASN A 259 35.52 -9.29 30.54
N MET A 260 34.30 -9.72 30.22
CA MET A 260 33.06 -9.08 30.70
C MET A 260 32.86 -9.30 32.21
N ALA A 261 33.16 -10.50 32.71
CA ALA A 261 33.10 -10.81 34.14
C ALA A 261 34.09 -9.97 34.96
N GLU A 262 35.29 -9.70 34.43
CA GLU A 262 36.27 -8.79 35.05
C GLU A 262 35.75 -7.34 35.17
N LEU A 263 34.86 -6.94 34.26
CA LEU A 263 34.18 -5.64 34.28
C LEU A 263 32.89 -5.64 35.11
N GLY A 264 32.55 -6.77 35.75
CA GLY A 264 31.38 -6.91 36.62
C GLY A 264 30.07 -7.19 35.88
N PHE A 265 30.12 -7.57 34.59
CA PHE A 265 28.92 -7.96 33.83
C PHE A 265 28.80 -9.48 33.74
N SER A 266 27.60 -9.98 34.02
CA SER A 266 27.29 -11.41 33.82
C SER A 266 26.76 -11.60 32.41
N THR A 267 27.45 -12.43 31.62
CA THR A 267 27.05 -12.71 30.24
C THR A 267 26.88 -14.20 29.98
N PHE A 268 25.96 -14.52 29.06
CA PHE A 268 25.69 -15.89 28.63
C PHE A 268 25.26 -15.91 27.15
N TYR A 269 25.10 -17.10 26.58
CA TYR A 269 24.51 -17.21 25.24
C TYR A 269 23.09 -16.62 25.25
N TYR A 270 22.75 -15.91 24.18
CA TYR A 270 21.40 -15.45 23.91
C TYR A 270 20.44 -16.64 23.90
N GLY A 271 19.23 -16.40 24.39
CA GLY A 271 18.20 -17.43 24.45
C GLY A 271 17.21 -17.20 25.57
N ASN A 272 16.31 -18.17 25.70
CA ASN A 272 15.22 -18.14 26.65
C ASN A 272 15.11 -19.46 27.39
N PHE A 273 14.70 -19.38 28.66
CA PHE A 273 14.17 -20.54 29.38
C PHE A 273 12.90 -21.07 28.71
N ASP A 274 12.73 -22.39 28.69
CA ASP A 274 11.43 -23.02 28.49
C ASP A 274 10.52 -22.84 29.74
N ALA A 275 9.26 -23.26 29.66
CA ALA A 275 8.27 -23.01 30.71
C ALA A 275 8.67 -23.56 32.10
N ASP A 276 9.41 -24.68 32.13
CA ASP A 276 9.85 -25.33 33.37
C ASP A 276 11.29 -24.95 33.77
N HIS A 277 11.96 -24.07 33.01
CA HIS A 277 13.37 -23.70 33.18
C HIS A 277 14.32 -24.92 33.20
N ARG A 278 14.04 -25.91 32.33
CA ARG A 278 14.87 -27.11 32.10
C ARG A 278 15.71 -27.00 30.83
N ALA A 279 15.36 -26.11 29.91
CA ALA A 279 16.09 -25.88 28.67
C ALA A 279 16.34 -24.37 28.46
N TRP A 280 17.50 -24.05 27.91
CA TRP A 280 17.86 -22.72 27.43
C TRP A 280 18.07 -22.78 25.91
N THR A 281 17.18 -22.13 25.17
CA THR A 281 17.14 -22.23 23.70
C THR A 281 17.44 -20.88 23.06
N SER A 282 18.40 -20.84 22.14
CA SER A 282 18.69 -19.64 21.36
C SER A 282 17.68 -19.41 20.22
N TYR A 283 17.85 -18.34 19.46
CA TYR A 283 17.03 -17.98 18.32
C TYR A 283 17.39 -18.77 17.05
N GLY A 284 16.58 -18.59 16.00
CA GLY A 284 16.66 -19.39 14.77
C GLY A 284 17.92 -19.16 13.93
N HIS A 285 18.33 -20.19 13.19
CA HIS A 285 19.52 -20.23 12.34
C HIS A 285 19.30 -19.69 10.92
N GLN A 286 18.18 -19.03 10.67
CA GLN A 286 17.82 -18.55 9.32
C GLN A 286 18.63 -17.30 8.93
N PRO A 287 19.19 -17.22 7.71
CA PRO A 287 20.04 -16.11 7.27
C PRO A 287 19.33 -14.78 7.04
N ARG A 288 18.01 -14.66 7.25
CA ARG A 288 17.32 -13.35 7.33
C ARG A 288 17.83 -12.43 8.43
N TYR A 289 18.49 -12.97 9.45
CA TYR A 289 19.11 -12.22 10.55
C TYR A 289 20.56 -11.86 10.18
N SER A 290 21.01 -10.66 10.55
CA SER A 290 22.35 -10.14 10.25
C SER A 290 23.49 -11.10 10.64
N THR A 291 23.44 -11.67 11.85
CA THR A 291 24.45 -12.60 12.38
C THR A 291 24.53 -13.88 11.55
N GLU A 292 23.38 -14.48 11.25
CA GLU A 292 23.29 -15.70 10.44
C GLU A 292 23.66 -15.45 8.98
N TYR A 293 23.28 -14.29 8.43
CA TYR A 293 23.66 -13.83 7.10
C TYR A 293 25.18 -13.75 6.94
N MET A 294 25.88 -13.18 7.92
CA MET A 294 27.34 -13.14 7.91
C MET A 294 27.94 -14.54 7.97
N GLY A 295 27.37 -15.44 8.78
CA GLY A 295 27.76 -16.85 8.81
C GLY A 295 27.59 -17.54 7.45
N LEU A 296 26.48 -17.28 6.75
CA LEU A 296 26.21 -17.82 5.41
C LEU A 296 27.21 -17.33 4.36
N ARG A 297 27.73 -16.11 4.54
CA ARG A 297 28.81 -15.52 3.72
C ARG A 297 30.21 -16.01 4.12
N GLY A 298 30.33 -16.92 5.09
CA GLY A 298 31.63 -17.36 5.60
C GLY A 298 32.37 -16.24 6.33
N ARG A 299 31.64 -15.37 7.02
CA ARG A 299 32.13 -14.26 7.84
C ARG A 299 31.64 -14.42 9.29
N ILE A 300 32.17 -13.60 10.19
CA ILE A 300 31.81 -13.67 11.61
C ILE A 300 30.70 -12.66 11.90
N GLY A 301 29.54 -13.16 12.36
CA GLY A 301 28.51 -12.35 13.00
C GLY A 301 28.64 -12.44 14.52
N VAL A 302 28.41 -11.35 15.23
CA VAL A 302 28.30 -11.34 16.69
C VAL A 302 27.06 -10.54 17.07
N LEU A 303 26.14 -11.19 17.76
CA LEU A 303 24.97 -10.54 18.33
C LEU A 303 25.29 -10.07 19.76
N SER A 304 24.93 -8.84 20.06
CA SER A 304 24.91 -8.28 21.41
C SER A 304 23.47 -8.01 21.82
N GLU A 305 22.97 -8.63 22.88
CA GLU A 305 21.58 -8.52 23.33
C GLU A 305 21.52 -8.10 24.79
N SER A 306 21.22 -6.82 25.03
CA SER A 306 20.97 -6.31 26.37
C SER A 306 19.52 -6.63 26.81
N TYR A 307 19.26 -6.74 28.12
CA TYR A 307 17.93 -7.18 28.59
C TYR A 307 17.02 -6.04 29.02
N SER A 308 15.79 -6.06 28.52
CA SER A 308 14.85 -4.95 28.61
C SER A 308 14.53 -4.51 30.04
N TYR A 309 14.57 -5.41 31.03
CA TYR A 309 14.32 -5.06 32.44
C TYR A 309 15.55 -4.48 33.17
N ALA A 310 16.76 -4.60 32.63
CA ALA A 310 17.93 -3.91 33.19
C ALA A 310 17.80 -2.40 32.95
N SER A 311 18.33 -1.56 33.85
CA SER A 311 18.23 -0.10 33.69
C SER A 311 18.86 0.36 32.36
N TYR A 312 18.34 1.45 31.78
CA TYR A 312 18.88 1.96 30.51
C TYR A 312 20.39 2.23 30.60
N GLU A 313 20.85 2.80 31.72
CA GLU A 313 22.29 2.96 32.00
C GLU A 313 23.05 1.63 31.97
N THR A 314 22.55 0.61 32.66
CA THR A 314 23.18 -0.72 32.68
C THR A 314 23.30 -1.29 31.28
N ARG A 315 22.26 -1.17 30.45
CA ARG A 315 22.27 -1.69 29.07
C ARG A 315 23.27 -0.97 28.18
N VAL A 316 23.34 0.36 28.25
CA VAL A 316 24.33 1.16 27.49
C VAL A 316 25.74 0.77 27.90
N ARG A 317 26.02 0.67 29.21
CA ARG A 317 27.34 0.32 29.73
C ARG A 317 27.75 -1.11 29.39
N ALA A 318 26.83 -2.07 29.50
CA ALA A 318 27.08 -3.46 29.13
C ALA A 318 27.37 -3.61 27.63
N SER A 319 26.58 -2.94 26.77
CA SER A 319 26.78 -2.95 25.32
C SER A 319 28.12 -2.32 24.92
N TYR A 320 28.46 -1.18 25.53
CA TYR A 320 29.77 -0.53 25.34
C TYR A 320 30.91 -1.48 25.69
N ALA A 321 30.85 -2.10 26.88
CA ALA A 321 31.88 -3.00 27.35
C ALA A 321 32.01 -4.21 26.42
N PHE A 322 30.88 -4.82 26.04
CA PHE A 322 30.85 -6.00 25.17
C PHE A 322 31.47 -5.74 23.80
N VAL A 323 31.00 -4.70 23.09
CA VAL A 323 31.54 -4.32 21.76
C VAL A 323 33.05 -4.07 21.85
N ARG A 324 33.51 -3.34 22.88
CA ARG A 324 34.94 -3.08 23.11
C ARG A 324 35.73 -4.38 23.30
N GLN A 325 35.23 -5.32 24.10
CA GLN A 325 35.92 -6.59 24.33
C GLN A 325 35.97 -7.46 23.08
N VAL A 326 34.90 -7.50 22.27
CA VAL A 326 34.91 -8.21 20.99
C VAL A 326 35.96 -7.61 20.06
N LEU A 327 35.99 -6.28 19.90
CA LEU A 327 37.00 -5.61 19.05
C LEU A 327 38.43 -5.85 19.53
N ALA A 328 38.68 -5.86 20.84
CA ALA A 328 40.00 -6.15 21.40
C ALA A 328 40.46 -7.58 21.07
N VAL A 329 39.59 -8.59 21.22
CA VAL A 329 39.92 -9.98 20.89
C VAL A 329 40.09 -10.17 19.38
N VAL A 330 39.24 -9.54 18.56
CA VAL A 330 39.35 -9.56 17.09
C VAL A 330 40.67 -8.94 16.63
N SER A 331 41.07 -7.82 17.23
CA SER A 331 42.34 -7.14 16.97
C SER A 331 43.55 -8.02 17.33
N GLU A 332 43.50 -8.69 18.48
CA GLU A 332 44.56 -9.59 18.93
C GLU A 332 44.69 -10.84 18.04
N GLN A 333 43.57 -11.36 17.53
CA GLN A 333 43.51 -12.59 16.74
C GLN A 333 43.42 -12.36 15.22
N ALA A 334 43.74 -11.16 14.75
CA ALA A 334 43.45 -10.74 13.38
C ALA A 334 44.03 -11.66 12.29
N SER A 335 45.23 -12.21 12.50
CA SER A 335 45.86 -13.15 11.55
C SER A 335 45.11 -14.49 11.46
N GLN A 336 44.61 -15.00 12.59
CA GLN A 336 43.85 -16.25 12.63
C GLN A 336 42.48 -16.07 11.96
N ILE A 337 41.81 -14.95 12.20
CA ILE A 337 40.52 -14.64 11.57
C ILE A 337 40.68 -14.54 10.05
N ARG A 338 41.74 -13.89 9.55
CA ARG A 338 42.03 -13.82 8.12
C ARG A 338 42.18 -15.20 7.48
N GLN A 339 42.83 -16.14 8.17
CA GLN A 339 42.95 -17.52 7.68
C GLN A 339 41.57 -18.21 7.63
N LEU A 340 40.76 -18.11 8.69
CA LEU A 340 39.42 -18.70 8.73
C LEU A 340 38.51 -18.18 7.61
N VAL A 341 38.58 -16.87 7.32
CA VAL A 341 37.83 -16.25 6.23
C VAL A 341 38.32 -16.73 4.86
N GLN A 342 39.63 -16.83 4.65
CA GLN A 342 40.20 -17.36 3.41
C GLN A 342 39.83 -18.83 3.18
N ASP A 343 39.84 -19.63 4.23
CA ASP A 343 39.43 -21.04 4.17
C ASP A 343 37.95 -21.14 3.81
N ALA A 344 37.09 -20.29 4.40
CA ALA A 344 35.67 -20.21 4.08
C ALA A 344 35.42 -19.84 2.61
N ASP A 345 36.14 -18.86 2.06
CA ASP A 345 36.02 -18.45 0.64
C ASP A 345 36.39 -19.59 -0.34
N SER A 346 37.17 -20.58 0.11
CA SER A 346 37.57 -21.73 -0.69
C SER A 346 36.59 -22.92 -0.66
N THR A 347 35.56 -22.87 0.20
CA THR A 347 34.65 -24.00 0.47
C THR A 347 33.67 -24.29 -0.67
N ALA A 348 33.27 -23.27 -1.42
CA ALA A 348 32.32 -23.40 -2.52
C ALA A 348 32.99 -24.08 -3.72
N GLN A 349 32.90 -25.41 -3.78
CA GLN A 349 33.44 -26.24 -4.86
C GLN A 349 32.39 -27.25 -5.35
N PRO A 350 32.35 -27.55 -6.66
CA PRO A 350 31.45 -28.55 -7.20
C PRO A 350 31.66 -29.91 -6.52
N GLY A 351 30.58 -30.62 -6.22
CA GLY A 351 30.61 -31.92 -5.54
C GLY A 351 30.71 -31.87 -4.01
N ARG A 352 30.91 -30.70 -3.39
CA ARG A 352 30.82 -30.53 -1.93
C ARG A 352 29.37 -30.58 -1.47
N SER A 353 29.14 -31.04 -0.24
CA SER A 353 27.81 -30.99 0.38
C SER A 353 27.54 -29.60 0.97
N LEU A 354 26.38 -29.03 0.69
CA LEU A 354 25.86 -27.78 1.25
C LEU A 354 24.63 -28.11 2.13
N PRO A 355 24.68 -27.81 3.44
CA PRO A 355 23.50 -27.81 4.28
C PRO A 355 22.51 -26.72 3.86
N ILE A 356 21.26 -27.09 3.63
CA ILE A 356 20.19 -26.16 3.21
C ILE A 356 19.03 -26.09 4.21
N ARG A 357 18.93 -27.07 5.10
CA ARG A 357 18.02 -27.05 6.25
C ARG A 357 18.72 -27.48 7.53
N GLY A 358 18.27 -26.90 8.63
CA GLY A 358 18.73 -27.25 9.96
C GLY A 358 17.61 -27.27 10.99
N GLN A 359 17.89 -27.83 12.15
CA GLN A 359 17.05 -27.69 13.33
C GLN A 359 17.91 -27.39 14.54
N MET A 360 17.40 -26.58 15.46
CA MET A 360 18.09 -26.31 16.72
C MET A 360 18.29 -27.61 17.49
N ALA A 361 19.49 -27.79 18.03
CA ALA A 361 19.94 -29.02 18.66
C ALA A 361 20.65 -28.74 19.99
N ARG A 362 20.59 -29.74 20.86
CA ARG A 362 21.17 -29.68 22.19
C ARG A 362 22.68 -29.83 22.14
N THR A 363 23.39 -28.99 22.87
CA THR A 363 24.86 -28.89 22.84
C THR A 363 25.52 -29.30 24.14
N ALA A 364 24.82 -29.15 25.26
CA ALA A 364 25.29 -29.53 26.58
C ALA A 364 24.10 -29.82 27.51
N GLU A 365 24.31 -30.68 28.50
CA GLU A 365 23.39 -30.93 29.61
C GLU A 365 24.02 -30.42 30.91
N GLY A 366 23.20 -29.93 31.83
CA GLY A 366 23.67 -29.48 33.14
C GLY A 366 24.50 -28.20 33.08
N VAL A 367 24.17 -27.30 32.14
CA VAL A 367 24.74 -25.95 32.13
C VAL A 367 24.01 -25.13 33.18
N VAL A 368 24.75 -24.38 33.99
CA VAL A 368 24.15 -23.49 34.99
C VAL A 368 23.69 -22.21 34.29
N ALA A 369 22.38 -21.97 34.29
CA ALA A 369 21.78 -20.71 33.85
C ALA A 369 21.24 -19.92 35.04
N LEU A 370 21.59 -18.63 35.13
CA LEU A 370 21.22 -17.76 36.24
C LEU A 370 19.79 -17.23 36.08
N GLY A 371 18.81 -17.82 36.74
CA GLY A 371 17.41 -17.39 36.71
C GLY A 371 16.92 -16.74 38.01
N PHE A 372 15.60 -16.72 38.12
CA PHE A 372 14.84 -16.30 39.30
C PHE A 372 13.74 -17.33 39.62
N GLU A 373 13.24 -17.33 40.84
CA GLU A 373 12.06 -18.11 41.27
C GLU A 373 11.02 -17.23 41.98
N LYS A 374 9.74 -17.59 41.80
CA LYS A 374 8.63 -17.01 42.56
C LYS A 374 8.70 -17.48 44.02
N LEU A 375 7.99 -16.77 44.90
CA LEU A 375 7.90 -17.11 46.33
C LEU A 375 7.31 -18.51 46.60
N ASP A 376 6.52 -19.05 45.66
CA ASP A 376 5.98 -20.42 45.72
C ASP A 376 6.95 -21.50 45.18
N GLY A 377 8.17 -21.11 44.79
CA GLY A 377 9.21 -22.00 44.27
C GLY A 377 9.08 -22.32 42.77
N THR A 378 8.08 -21.78 42.09
CA THR A 378 7.89 -21.99 40.64
C THR A 378 8.67 -20.98 39.79
N PRO A 379 9.01 -21.31 38.53
CA PRO A 379 9.67 -20.36 37.64
C PRO A 379 8.77 -19.14 37.28
N PRO A 380 9.34 -17.94 37.14
CA PRO A 380 8.64 -16.75 36.68
C PRO A 380 8.21 -16.89 35.21
N SER A 381 6.95 -16.59 34.90
CA SER A 381 6.41 -16.61 33.54
C SER A 381 6.03 -15.19 33.10
N GLY A 382 6.37 -14.85 31.85
CA GLY A 382 6.25 -13.48 31.31
C GLY A 382 4.90 -13.17 30.65
N PRO A 383 4.70 -11.91 30.21
CA PRO A 383 5.72 -10.89 29.91
C PRO A 383 6.38 -10.24 31.13
N TYR A 384 7.63 -9.80 31.00
CA TYR A 384 8.42 -9.17 32.06
C TYR A 384 8.58 -7.66 31.84
N GLY A 385 8.59 -6.90 32.93
CA GLY A 385 8.76 -5.46 32.96
C GLY A 385 9.98 -5.01 33.75
N PRO A 386 10.23 -3.68 33.84
CA PRO A 386 11.41 -3.09 34.50
C PRO A 386 11.64 -3.56 35.95
N ASP A 387 10.56 -3.90 36.67
CA ASP A 387 10.63 -4.31 38.07
C ASP A 387 10.43 -5.82 38.27
N SER A 388 10.31 -6.61 37.21
CA SER A 388 10.04 -8.06 37.33
C SER A 388 11.11 -8.78 38.14
N ALA A 389 12.39 -8.44 37.95
CA ALA A 389 13.49 -9.05 38.71
C ALA A 389 13.38 -8.81 40.24
N LYS A 390 12.81 -7.68 40.68
CA LYS A 390 12.69 -7.33 42.10
C LYS A 390 11.64 -8.14 42.84
N GLN A 391 10.75 -8.82 42.11
CA GLN A 391 9.62 -9.57 42.66
C GLN A 391 9.97 -11.04 42.93
N HIS A 392 11.18 -11.46 42.59
CA HIS A 392 11.58 -12.86 42.59
C HIS A 392 12.92 -13.07 43.30
N ALA A 393 13.13 -14.27 43.84
CA ALA A 393 14.39 -14.65 44.48
C ALA A 393 15.37 -15.18 43.43
N PRO A 394 16.69 -14.93 43.55
CA PRO A 394 17.69 -15.47 42.63
C PRO A 394 17.77 -17.00 42.73
N LYS A 395 17.84 -17.69 41.59
CA LYS A 395 18.03 -19.15 41.53
C LYS A 395 18.91 -19.56 40.35
N ASP A 396 19.74 -20.57 40.55
CA ASP A 396 20.52 -21.20 39.50
C ASP A 396 19.75 -22.43 38.99
N TYR A 397 19.58 -22.52 37.67
CA TYR A 397 18.91 -23.64 37.01
C TYR A 397 19.93 -24.48 36.26
N GLN A 398 19.83 -25.79 36.40
CA GLN A 398 20.55 -26.74 35.56
C GLN A 398 19.72 -26.94 34.29
N VAL A 399 20.24 -26.48 33.16
CA VAL A 399 19.52 -26.51 31.88
C VAL A 399 20.24 -27.35 30.84
N GLU A 400 19.44 -27.88 29.92
CA GLU A 400 19.90 -28.27 28.59
C GLU A 400 20.16 -27.01 27.76
N LEU A 401 21.35 -26.89 27.17
CA LEU A 401 21.67 -25.77 26.28
C LEU A 401 21.39 -26.17 24.84
N TRP A 402 20.57 -25.38 24.13
CA TRP A 402 20.18 -25.57 22.74
C TRP A 402 20.61 -24.35 21.92
N ASN A 403 21.86 -24.35 21.46
CA ASN A 403 22.48 -23.23 20.75
C ASN A 403 23.43 -23.68 19.61
N ARG A 404 23.07 -24.77 18.93
CA ARG A 404 23.67 -25.22 17.65
C ARG A 404 22.58 -25.74 16.75
N THR A 405 22.89 -25.80 15.47
CA THR A 405 22.00 -26.39 14.47
C THR A 405 22.53 -27.75 14.02
N GLU A 406 21.66 -28.76 14.04
CA GLU A 406 21.90 -30.02 13.34
C GLU A 406 21.37 -29.93 11.91
N VAL A 407 22.17 -30.42 10.96
CA VAL A 407 21.79 -30.46 9.54
C VAL A 407 20.68 -31.49 9.35
N THR A 408 19.52 -31.05 8.86
CA THR A 408 18.38 -31.94 8.55
C THR A 408 18.28 -32.23 7.06
N LYS A 409 18.83 -31.35 6.21
CA LYS A 409 18.89 -31.56 4.77
C LYS A 409 20.11 -30.87 4.15
N GLN A 410 20.70 -31.55 3.18
CA GLN A 410 21.84 -31.07 2.43
C GLN A 410 21.71 -31.44 0.96
N VAL A 411 22.37 -30.67 0.09
CA VAL A 411 22.45 -30.90 -1.35
C VAL A 411 23.91 -30.97 -1.79
N THR A 412 24.20 -31.66 -2.88
CA THR A 412 25.53 -31.62 -3.49
C THR A 412 25.62 -30.40 -4.39
N LEU A 413 26.65 -29.57 -4.23
CA LEU A 413 26.84 -28.38 -5.04
C LEU A 413 27.10 -28.75 -6.52
N PRO A 414 26.38 -28.14 -7.48
CA PRO A 414 26.68 -28.27 -8.91
C PRO A 414 27.93 -27.46 -9.28
N ALA A 415 28.33 -27.53 -10.56
CA ALA A 415 29.35 -26.62 -11.09
C ALA A 415 28.82 -25.18 -11.18
N ALA A 416 27.57 -25.04 -11.62
CA ALA A 416 26.89 -23.76 -11.74
C ALA A 416 25.37 -23.91 -11.66
N TYR A 417 24.68 -22.79 -11.46
CA TYR A 417 23.25 -22.65 -11.67
C TYR A 417 22.98 -21.82 -12.91
N VAL A 418 21.84 -22.06 -13.54
CA VAL A 418 21.32 -21.23 -14.63
C VAL A 418 19.94 -20.71 -14.24
N ILE A 419 19.77 -19.40 -14.35
CA ILE A 419 18.51 -18.70 -14.10
C ILE A 419 18.02 -18.20 -15.47
N PRO A 420 16.86 -18.68 -15.94
CA PRO A 420 16.30 -18.20 -17.20
C PRO A 420 16.12 -16.68 -17.19
N ARG A 421 16.36 -16.04 -18.33
CA ARG A 421 16.34 -14.57 -18.46
C ARG A 421 15.03 -13.91 -18.01
N GLN A 422 13.92 -14.65 -18.04
CA GLN A 422 12.62 -14.18 -17.58
C GLN A 422 12.56 -13.94 -16.07
N TYR A 423 13.47 -14.51 -15.26
CA TYR A 423 13.57 -14.28 -13.81
C TYR A 423 14.70 -13.30 -13.47
N ALA A 424 14.88 -12.25 -14.29
CA ALA A 424 15.95 -11.27 -14.13
C ALA A 424 15.96 -10.60 -12.74
N TRP A 425 14.82 -10.53 -12.05
CA TRP A 425 14.77 -10.06 -10.67
C TRP A 425 15.52 -10.95 -9.68
N ALA A 426 15.40 -12.28 -9.78
CA ALA A 426 16.14 -13.21 -8.93
C ALA A 426 17.65 -13.05 -9.15
N ALA A 427 18.08 -12.93 -10.42
CA ALA A 427 19.47 -12.66 -10.77
C ALA A 427 19.94 -11.27 -10.26
N SER A 428 19.11 -10.24 -10.38
CA SER A 428 19.39 -8.90 -9.84
C SER A 428 19.61 -8.93 -8.33
N ARG A 429 18.84 -9.74 -7.58
CA ARG A 429 19.01 -9.86 -6.12
C ARG A 429 20.33 -10.54 -5.76
N LEU A 430 20.72 -11.57 -6.50
CA LEU A 430 22.07 -12.14 -6.37
C LEU A 430 23.16 -11.06 -6.56
N THR A 431 23.05 -10.18 -7.57
CA THR A 431 24.02 -9.08 -7.74
C THR A 431 23.99 -8.06 -6.61
N ARG A 432 22.83 -7.78 -6.01
CA ARG A 432 22.73 -6.90 -4.82
C ARG A 432 23.41 -7.50 -3.58
N HIS A 433 23.46 -8.82 -3.49
CA HIS A 433 24.27 -9.52 -2.47
C HIS A 433 25.77 -9.58 -2.81
N GLY A 434 26.20 -9.08 -3.96
CA GLY A 434 27.58 -9.14 -4.44
C GLY A 434 27.95 -10.42 -5.19
N VAL A 435 27.00 -11.32 -5.47
CA VAL A 435 27.25 -12.56 -6.25
C VAL A 435 27.61 -12.20 -7.69
N MET A 436 28.66 -12.83 -8.21
CA MET A 436 29.12 -12.61 -9.58
C MET A 436 28.34 -13.50 -10.54
N LEU A 437 27.88 -12.90 -11.65
CA LEU A 437 27.10 -13.54 -12.71
C LEU A 437 27.76 -13.37 -14.07
N ALA A 438 27.44 -14.28 -14.98
CA ALA A 438 27.64 -14.10 -16.42
C ALA A 438 26.32 -14.33 -17.18
N GLN A 439 26.24 -13.91 -18.43
CA GLN A 439 25.13 -14.12 -19.34
C GLN A 439 25.55 -15.00 -20.50
N LEU A 440 24.70 -15.97 -20.85
CA LEU A 440 24.90 -16.84 -21.99
C LEU A 440 24.74 -16.05 -23.30
N GLN A 441 25.68 -16.19 -24.23
CA GLN A 441 25.72 -15.41 -25.47
C GLN A 441 24.93 -16.03 -26.64
N GLN A 442 24.68 -17.34 -26.60
CA GLN A 442 23.98 -18.07 -27.65
C GLN A 442 23.25 -19.28 -27.07
N ASP A 443 22.21 -19.76 -27.75
CA ASP A 443 21.48 -20.95 -27.33
C ASP A 443 22.40 -22.19 -27.34
N ILE A 444 22.31 -23.01 -26.29
CA ILE A 444 23.03 -24.29 -26.20
C ILE A 444 22.11 -25.38 -25.65
N THR A 445 22.21 -26.59 -26.19
CA THR A 445 21.57 -27.76 -25.60
C THR A 445 22.59 -28.52 -24.77
N THR A 446 22.29 -28.73 -23.50
CA THR A 446 23.17 -29.45 -22.57
C THR A 446 22.37 -30.27 -21.56
N LYS A 447 23.06 -31.18 -20.87
CA LYS A 447 22.46 -31.92 -19.75
C LYS A 447 22.42 -31.03 -18.52
N THR A 448 21.24 -30.92 -17.96
CA THR A 448 20.96 -30.20 -16.71
C THR A 448 20.37 -31.16 -15.69
N GLU A 449 20.66 -30.91 -14.42
CA GLU A 449 19.85 -31.42 -13.32
C GLU A 449 18.75 -30.39 -13.04
N ALA A 450 17.49 -30.79 -13.20
CA ALA A 450 16.32 -29.94 -12.98
C ALA A 450 15.46 -30.51 -11.86
N TYR A 451 14.82 -29.63 -11.10
CA TYR A 451 13.93 -30.03 -10.02
C TYR A 451 12.49 -30.05 -10.49
N ARG A 452 11.78 -31.16 -10.30
CA ARG A 452 10.33 -31.20 -10.45
C ARG A 452 9.67 -30.95 -9.10
N VAL A 453 8.76 -29.98 -9.03
CA VAL A 453 8.02 -29.64 -7.82
C VAL A 453 7.03 -30.76 -7.50
N THR A 454 7.12 -31.32 -6.30
CA THR A 454 6.25 -32.40 -5.83
C THR A 454 5.21 -31.93 -4.83
N ASN A 455 5.51 -30.87 -4.07
CA ASN A 455 4.56 -30.24 -3.15
C ASN A 455 4.87 -28.74 -2.96
N VAL A 456 3.82 -27.95 -2.78
CA VAL A 456 3.89 -26.52 -2.45
C VAL A 456 2.96 -26.25 -1.27
N ALA A 457 3.50 -25.65 -0.21
CA ALA A 457 2.72 -25.21 0.95
C ALA A 457 2.90 -23.70 1.18
N HIS A 458 1.80 -22.97 1.38
CA HIS A 458 1.84 -21.54 1.66
C HIS A 458 1.99 -21.27 3.16
N ASN A 459 2.96 -20.41 3.50
CA ASN A 459 3.19 -19.92 4.84
C ASN A 459 2.36 -18.65 5.10
N PRO A 460 2.04 -18.31 6.36
CA PRO A 460 1.37 -17.05 6.68
C PRO A 460 2.13 -15.83 6.14
N PRO A 461 1.44 -14.75 5.73
CA PRO A 461 2.10 -13.53 5.27
C PRO A 461 3.09 -12.99 6.31
N PHE A 462 4.31 -12.68 5.86
CA PHE A 462 5.39 -12.24 6.72
C PHE A 462 6.26 -11.21 5.99
N GLN A 463 6.47 -10.04 6.60
CA GLN A 463 7.31 -8.96 6.05
C GLN A 463 6.96 -8.58 4.59
N GLY A 464 5.68 -8.59 4.22
CA GLY A 464 5.21 -8.27 2.87
C GLY A 464 5.16 -9.43 1.88
N HIS A 465 5.58 -10.65 2.26
CA HIS A 465 5.60 -11.83 1.38
C HIS A 465 4.62 -12.91 1.82
N ARG A 466 4.11 -13.65 0.84
CA ARG A 466 3.40 -14.93 1.05
C ARG A 466 4.39 -16.06 0.89
N GLY A 467 5.15 -16.36 1.94
CA GLY A 467 6.25 -17.31 1.84
C GLY A 467 5.80 -18.71 1.42
N LEU A 468 6.68 -19.46 0.78
CA LEU A 468 6.44 -20.84 0.34
C LEU A 468 7.33 -21.85 1.05
N SER A 469 6.82 -23.07 1.19
CA SER A 469 7.61 -24.26 1.48
C SER A 469 7.48 -25.21 0.29
N VAL A 470 8.57 -25.46 -0.41
CA VAL A 470 8.60 -26.30 -1.62
C VAL A 470 9.25 -27.65 -1.30
N GLN A 471 8.76 -28.71 -1.94
CA GLN A 471 9.43 -30.00 -2.04
C GLN A 471 9.66 -30.35 -3.50
N VAL A 472 10.81 -30.95 -3.80
CA VAL A 472 11.20 -31.28 -5.17
C VAL A 472 11.81 -32.68 -5.31
N GLU A 473 11.78 -33.21 -6.53
CA GLU A 473 12.55 -34.37 -6.96
C GLU A 473 13.53 -33.99 -8.07
N SER A 474 14.76 -34.48 -7.99
CA SER A 474 15.78 -34.24 -9.03
C SER A 474 15.52 -35.11 -10.27
N ARG A 475 15.72 -34.53 -11.46
CA ARG A 475 15.66 -35.23 -12.75
C ARG A 475 16.77 -34.71 -13.67
N GLU A 476 17.48 -35.62 -14.31
CA GLU A 476 18.34 -35.26 -15.43
C GLU A 476 17.48 -35.00 -16.67
N LEU A 477 17.65 -33.83 -17.28
CA LEU A 477 16.97 -33.43 -18.50
C LEU A 477 17.99 -32.85 -19.48
N GLU A 478 17.81 -33.16 -20.75
CA GLU A 478 18.45 -32.40 -21.82
C GLU A 478 17.63 -31.13 -22.04
N GLN A 479 18.23 -29.97 -21.80
CA GLN A 479 17.58 -28.68 -21.90
C GLN A 479 18.32 -27.75 -22.84
N THR A 480 17.56 -26.93 -23.55
CA THR A 480 18.11 -25.80 -24.30
C THR A 480 18.13 -24.60 -23.37
N LEU A 481 19.34 -24.14 -23.04
CA LEU A 481 19.57 -22.86 -22.38
C LEU A 481 19.61 -21.78 -23.47
N HIS A 482 18.98 -20.64 -23.21
CA HIS A 482 18.80 -19.60 -24.21
C HIS A 482 19.77 -18.44 -24.01
N ALA A 483 20.15 -17.79 -25.11
CA ALA A 483 20.91 -16.54 -25.05
C ALA A 483 20.22 -15.53 -24.12
N GLY A 484 21.00 -14.92 -23.22
CA GLY A 484 20.53 -14.00 -22.19
C GLY A 484 20.24 -14.65 -20.83
N ASP A 485 20.22 -15.98 -20.72
CA ASP A 485 20.10 -16.68 -19.43
C ASP A 485 21.31 -16.37 -18.53
N TYR A 486 21.07 -16.28 -17.23
CA TYR A 486 22.10 -15.92 -16.25
C TYR A 486 22.79 -17.16 -15.70
N TYR A 487 24.11 -17.18 -15.80
CA TYR A 487 24.99 -18.23 -15.33
C TYR A 487 25.66 -17.85 -14.01
N VAL A 488 25.54 -18.73 -13.01
CA VAL A 488 26.06 -18.52 -11.65
C VAL A 488 27.02 -19.64 -11.29
N ALA A 489 28.32 -19.42 -11.45
CA ALA A 489 29.32 -20.41 -11.05
C ALA A 489 29.34 -20.57 -9.52
N VAL A 490 29.42 -21.79 -9.02
CA VAL A 490 29.57 -22.04 -7.58
C VAL A 490 30.98 -21.68 -7.10
N GLN A 491 32.00 -21.78 -7.96
CA GLN A 491 33.39 -21.54 -7.60
C GLN A 491 33.73 -20.03 -7.49
N GLN A 492 33.18 -19.37 -6.48
CA GLN A 492 33.40 -17.96 -6.15
C GLN A 492 33.25 -17.73 -4.65
N PRO A 493 33.76 -16.62 -4.07
CA PRO A 493 33.71 -16.37 -2.63
C PRO A 493 32.30 -16.46 -2.03
N LEU A 494 31.27 -16.00 -2.76
CA LEU A 494 29.87 -16.04 -2.33
C LEU A 494 29.08 -17.22 -2.92
N GLY A 495 29.77 -18.28 -3.36
CA GLY A 495 29.14 -19.44 -4.00
C GLY A 495 28.20 -20.21 -3.08
N VAL A 496 28.51 -20.29 -1.78
CA VAL A 496 27.64 -20.88 -0.75
C VAL A 496 26.34 -20.09 -0.61
N LEU A 497 26.42 -18.76 -0.54
CA LEU A 497 25.25 -17.88 -0.49
C LEU A 497 24.40 -18.04 -1.75
N ALA A 498 25.01 -17.98 -2.93
CA ALA A 498 24.31 -18.12 -4.20
C ALA A 498 23.56 -19.46 -4.30
N ALA A 499 24.21 -20.56 -3.92
CA ALA A 499 23.59 -21.87 -3.88
C ALA A 499 22.43 -21.93 -2.87
N TYR A 500 22.64 -21.46 -1.64
CA TYR A 500 21.59 -21.46 -0.61
C TYR A 500 20.33 -20.69 -1.06
N LEU A 501 20.51 -19.55 -1.73
CA LEU A 501 19.42 -18.73 -2.25
C LEU A 501 18.67 -19.34 -3.44
N LEU A 502 19.35 -20.15 -4.26
CA LEU A 502 18.80 -20.75 -5.49
C LEU A 502 18.24 -22.17 -5.32
N GLU A 503 18.58 -22.84 -4.22
CA GLU A 503 18.06 -24.17 -3.91
C GLU A 503 16.60 -24.06 -3.40
N PRO A 504 15.62 -24.70 -4.07
CA PRO A 504 14.19 -24.49 -3.83
C PRO A 504 13.76 -24.92 -2.42
N GLU A 505 14.51 -25.83 -1.81
CA GLU A 505 14.18 -26.39 -0.52
C GLU A 505 14.95 -25.74 0.65
N SER A 506 15.80 -24.72 0.42
CA SER A 506 16.45 -24.04 1.55
C SER A 506 15.44 -23.28 2.41
N GLU A 507 15.67 -23.20 3.72
CA GLU A 507 14.72 -22.58 4.68
C GLU A 507 14.48 -21.08 4.47
N ASP A 508 15.37 -20.41 3.76
CA ASP A 508 15.32 -18.96 3.54
C ASP A 508 15.81 -18.61 2.12
N SER A 509 15.37 -19.41 1.13
CA SER A 509 15.72 -19.21 -0.29
C SER A 509 14.88 -18.09 -0.93
N LEU A 510 15.23 -17.71 -2.17
CA LEU A 510 14.38 -16.88 -3.00
C LEU A 510 13.01 -17.55 -3.30
N ALA A 511 12.94 -18.89 -3.34
CA ALA A 511 11.65 -19.59 -3.43
C ALA A 511 10.82 -19.42 -2.15
N THR A 512 11.45 -19.51 -0.98
CA THR A 512 10.78 -19.32 0.31
C THR A 512 10.17 -17.93 0.43
N TRP A 513 10.88 -16.92 -0.08
CA TRP A 513 10.40 -15.54 -0.18
C TRP A 513 9.66 -15.25 -1.48
N ASN A 514 9.11 -16.29 -2.11
CA ASN A 514 8.07 -16.17 -3.12
C ASN A 514 8.49 -15.40 -4.41
N PHE A 515 9.81 -15.32 -4.67
CA PHE A 515 10.38 -14.68 -5.86
C PHE A 515 10.23 -15.54 -7.14
N PHE A 516 9.73 -16.77 -7.06
CA PHE A 516 9.54 -17.68 -8.21
C PHE A 516 8.09 -18.13 -8.37
N ASP A 517 7.16 -17.51 -7.63
CA ASP A 517 5.76 -17.91 -7.51
C ASP A 517 4.96 -18.12 -8.80
N PRO A 518 5.10 -17.34 -9.91
CA PRO A 518 4.17 -17.51 -11.03
C PRO A 518 4.28 -18.89 -11.69
N ASP A 519 5.43 -19.56 -11.55
CA ASP A 519 5.71 -20.85 -12.19
C ASP A 519 5.88 -22.00 -11.18
N ILE A 520 5.83 -21.73 -9.88
CA ILE A 520 5.84 -22.77 -8.83
C ILE A 520 4.43 -23.37 -8.71
N ALA A 521 4.26 -24.56 -9.27
CA ALA A 521 3.07 -25.39 -9.06
C ALA A 521 3.46 -26.86 -8.98
N GLU A 522 2.66 -27.66 -8.27
CA GLU A 522 2.88 -29.11 -8.19
C GLU A 522 2.89 -29.73 -9.60
N GLY A 523 3.96 -30.47 -9.89
CA GLY A 523 4.19 -31.13 -11.17
C GLY A 523 5.03 -30.34 -12.18
N ASN A 524 5.20 -29.04 -12.00
CA ASN A 524 6.05 -28.20 -12.85
C ASN A 524 7.54 -28.40 -12.56
N ILE A 525 8.39 -27.99 -13.49
CA ILE A 525 9.83 -27.86 -13.28
C ILE A 525 10.11 -26.54 -12.55
N TYR A 526 10.92 -26.59 -11.52
CA TYR A 526 11.38 -25.42 -10.78
C TYR A 526 12.21 -24.51 -11.71
N PRO A 527 12.05 -23.18 -11.66
CA PRO A 527 12.65 -22.24 -12.59
C PRO A 527 14.17 -22.27 -12.77
N THR A 528 14.96 -22.71 -11.79
CA THR A 528 16.42 -22.70 -11.88
C THR A 528 16.97 -24.09 -12.23
N PHE A 529 18.01 -24.11 -13.06
CA PHE A 529 18.65 -25.35 -13.50
C PHE A 529 20.04 -25.49 -12.89
N ARG A 530 20.45 -26.74 -12.62
CA ARG A 530 21.77 -27.08 -12.09
C ARG A 530 22.62 -27.68 -13.19
N LEU A 531 23.85 -27.19 -13.34
CA LEU A 531 24.83 -27.69 -14.30
C LEU A 531 25.88 -28.56 -13.61
N PRO A 532 26.04 -29.83 -14.01
CA PRO A 532 27.06 -30.71 -13.40
C PRO A 532 28.49 -30.30 -13.80
N GLU A 533 28.66 -29.62 -14.94
CA GLU A 533 29.95 -29.19 -15.48
C GLU A 533 29.92 -27.69 -15.83
N MET A 534 31.09 -27.05 -15.79
CA MET A 534 31.23 -25.64 -16.17
C MET A 534 31.07 -25.46 -17.69
N LEU A 535 30.42 -24.37 -18.10
CA LEU A 535 30.37 -24.00 -19.51
C LEU A 535 31.70 -23.39 -19.98
N PRO A 536 32.09 -23.55 -21.27
CA PRO A 536 33.20 -22.83 -21.86
C PRO A 536 33.09 -21.31 -21.69
N ALA A 537 34.18 -20.65 -21.31
CA ALA A 537 34.20 -19.20 -21.04
C ALA A 537 33.78 -18.34 -22.24
N GLU A 538 34.05 -18.78 -23.46
CA GLU A 538 33.65 -18.12 -24.71
C GLU A 538 32.12 -18.00 -24.92
N LEU A 539 31.31 -18.77 -24.19
CA LEU A 539 29.86 -18.68 -24.21
C LEU A 539 29.30 -17.66 -23.21
N LEU A 540 30.15 -17.12 -22.34
CA LEU A 540 29.75 -16.36 -21.16
C LEU A 540 30.25 -14.92 -21.23
N LEU A 541 29.36 -13.97 -20.95
CA LEU A 541 29.70 -12.55 -20.80
C LEU A 541 29.47 -12.11 -19.37
N ALA A 542 30.50 -11.57 -18.71
CA ALA A 542 30.38 -11.00 -17.38
C ALA A 542 29.26 -9.94 -17.27
N VAL A 543 28.47 -10.00 -16.19
CA VAL A 543 27.40 -9.04 -15.92
C VAL A 543 27.74 -8.24 -14.66
N GLU A 544 27.73 -6.91 -14.76
CA GLU A 544 27.98 -6.02 -13.60
C GLU A 544 26.71 -5.72 -12.78
N GLY A 545 25.54 -5.84 -13.41
CA GLY A 545 24.21 -5.71 -12.80
C GLY A 545 23.10 -6.20 -13.74
N VAL A 546 21.97 -6.58 -13.16
CA VAL A 546 20.81 -7.12 -13.92
C VAL A 546 19.60 -6.20 -13.76
N ASP A 547 19.01 -5.83 -14.89
CA ASP A 547 17.72 -5.13 -14.94
C ASP A 547 16.61 -6.10 -14.54
N SER A 548 15.88 -5.78 -13.46
CA SER A 548 15.01 -6.74 -12.76
C SER A 548 13.57 -6.81 -13.29
N SER A 549 13.30 -6.31 -14.49
CA SER A 549 11.93 -6.00 -14.91
C SER A 549 11.15 -7.19 -15.54
N GLU A 550 10.28 -7.87 -14.77
CA GLU A 550 9.17 -8.75 -15.16
C GLU A 550 8.22 -8.07 -16.16
N GLN A 551 7.91 -8.76 -17.26
CA GLN A 551 6.93 -8.31 -18.24
C GLN A 551 5.51 -8.71 -17.80
N LEU A 552 4.53 -7.87 -18.08
CA LEU A 552 3.12 -8.15 -17.84
C LEU A 552 2.58 -9.11 -18.91
N THR A 553 1.68 -9.99 -18.51
CA THR A 553 0.92 -10.85 -19.43
C THR A 553 -0.58 -10.63 -19.22
N LEU A 554 -1.40 -10.86 -20.25
CA LEU A 554 -2.86 -10.76 -20.08
C LEU A 554 -3.39 -11.85 -19.15
N GLU A 555 -2.72 -12.99 -19.13
CA GLU A 555 -3.00 -14.12 -18.26
C GLU A 555 -2.84 -13.70 -16.79
N HIS A 556 -1.70 -13.13 -16.40
CA HIS A 556 -1.49 -12.65 -15.03
C HIS A 556 -2.42 -11.48 -14.65
N LEU A 557 -2.89 -10.69 -15.62
CA LEU A 557 -3.77 -9.55 -15.33
C LEU A 557 -5.26 -9.93 -15.22
N TYR A 558 -5.71 -10.93 -15.98
CA TYR A 558 -7.14 -11.16 -16.17
C TYR A 558 -7.56 -12.63 -16.20
N GLN A 559 -6.66 -13.60 -16.40
CA GLN A 559 -7.04 -15.02 -16.41
C GLN A 559 -7.30 -15.51 -14.98
N PRO A 560 -8.48 -16.07 -14.67
CA PRO A 560 -8.86 -16.40 -13.30
C PRO A 560 -7.89 -17.36 -12.59
N GLU A 561 -7.33 -18.34 -13.31
CA GLU A 561 -6.42 -19.35 -12.75
C GLU A 561 -4.98 -18.86 -12.57
N GLN A 562 -4.63 -17.69 -13.12
CA GLN A 562 -3.25 -17.17 -13.15
C GLN A 562 -3.15 -15.72 -12.64
N ILE A 563 -4.25 -15.13 -12.16
CA ILE A 563 -4.29 -13.71 -11.82
C ILE A 563 -3.34 -13.38 -10.66
N VAL A 564 -2.55 -12.33 -10.85
CA VAL A 564 -1.61 -11.80 -9.87
C VAL A 564 -2.09 -10.40 -9.45
N SER A 565 -2.05 -10.11 -8.16
CA SER A 565 -2.44 -8.80 -7.64
C SER A 565 -1.24 -7.86 -7.59
N TYR A 566 -1.24 -6.82 -8.42
CA TYR A 566 -0.20 -5.78 -8.43
C TYR A 566 -0.60 -4.51 -7.64
N THR A 567 -1.70 -4.57 -6.87
CA THR A 567 -2.35 -3.36 -6.35
C THR A 567 -1.62 -2.71 -5.17
N GLY A 568 -0.86 -3.52 -4.43
CA GLY A 568 0.11 -3.09 -3.44
C GLY A 568 -0.39 -2.65 -2.06
N ALA A 569 -1.63 -2.96 -1.71
CA ALA A 569 -2.11 -2.89 -0.33
C ALA A 569 -3.00 -4.11 -0.03
N GLU A 570 -2.63 -4.89 0.98
CA GLU A 570 -3.43 -6.03 1.50
C GLU A 570 -4.33 -5.63 2.68
N LEU A 571 -4.32 -4.36 3.10
CA LEU A 571 -5.15 -3.93 4.22
C LEU A 571 -6.62 -3.88 3.77
N GLU A 572 -7.42 -4.82 4.26
CA GLU A 572 -8.87 -4.86 3.99
C GLU A 572 -9.59 -3.59 4.50
N SER A 573 -9.20 -3.05 5.66
CA SER A 573 -9.74 -1.79 6.20
C SER A 573 -8.96 -1.22 7.41
N ALA A 574 -8.98 0.11 7.55
CA ALA A 574 -8.69 0.84 8.80
C ALA A 574 -9.76 1.92 9.06
N VAL A 575 -10.33 1.94 10.27
CA VAL A 575 -11.43 2.84 10.63
C VAL A 575 -11.25 3.40 12.03
N TRP A 576 -11.45 4.70 12.22
CA TRP A 576 -11.46 5.33 13.55
C TRP A 576 -12.62 4.83 14.41
N LEU A 577 -12.35 4.54 15.68
CA LEU A 577 -13.42 4.34 16.65
C LEU A 577 -14.08 5.69 16.99
N PRO A 578 -15.42 5.76 17.04
CA PRO A 578 -16.12 7.01 17.35
C PRO A 578 -15.67 7.61 18.69
N ASN A 579 -15.37 8.92 18.69
CA ASN A 579 -14.97 9.69 19.89
C ASN A 579 -13.72 9.18 20.61
N ARG A 580 -12.85 8.42 19.94
CA ARG A 580 -11.59 7.93 20.51
C ARG A 580 -10.43 8.18 19.55
N ALA A 581 -9.23 8.34 20.11
CA ALA A 581 -7.98 8.35 19.35
C ALA A 581 -7.45 6.92 19.11
N GLU A 582 -8.37 5.97 18.88
CA GLU A 582 -8.11 4.56 18.60
C GLU A 582 -8.72 4.22 17.25
N TYR A 583 -8.09 3.36 16.46
CA TYR A 583 -8.64 2.84 15.20
C TYR A 583 -8.60 1.32 15.16
N VAL A 584 -9.46 0.73 14.34
CA VAL A 584 -9.54 -0.71 14.15
C VAL A 584 -8.91 -1.09 12.82
N ILE A 585 -8.14 -2.16 12.83
CA ILE A 585 -7.63 -2.83 11.63
C ILE A 585 -8.05 -4.28 11.61
N LYS A 586 -8.27 -4.84 10.42
CA LYS A 586 -8.45 -6.28 10.22
C LYS A 586 -7.12 -6.90 9.77
N ARG A 587 -6.62 -7.89 10.50
CA ARG A 587 -5.44 -8.70 10.13
C ARG A 587 -5.73 -10.18 10.41
N ASN A 588 -5.56 -11.06 9.44
CA ASN A 588 -5.78 -12.51 9.57
C ASN A 588 -7.16 -12.86 10.21
N ASN A 589 -8.24 -12.25 9.70
CA ASN A 589 -9.61 -12.38 10.23
C ASN A 589 -9.79 -11.99 11.71
N ASN A 590 -8.87 -11.22 12.29
CA ASN A 590 -9.01 -10.66 13.62
C ASN A 590 -9.02 -9.14 13.57
N PHE A 591 -9.92 -8.54 14.34
CA PHE A 591 -9.93 -7.10 14.57
C PHE A 591 -9.01 -6.72 15.71
N ILE A 592 -8.13 -5.77 15.42
CA ILE A 592 -7.17 -5.24 16.37
C ILE A 592 -7.46 -3.75 16.51
N VAL A 593 -7.65 -3.31 17.75
CA VAL A 593 -7.73 -1.90 18.09
C VAL A 593 -6.32 -1.38 18.32
N VAL A 594 -6.00 -0.23 17.75
CA VAL A 594 -4.69 0.40 17.80
C VAL A 594 -4.82 1.83 18.32
N ASP A 595 -4.02 2.19 19.32
CA ASP A 595 -3.90 3.58 19.80
C ASP A 595 -3.13 4.42 18.78
N ALA A 596 -3.68 5.57 18.39
CA ALA A 596 -3.11 6.41 17.33
C ALA A 596 -1.74 6.99 17.68
N ALA A 597 -1.53 7.37 18.95
CA ALA A 597 -0.34 8.09 19.37
C ALA A 597 0.85 7.16 19.60
N SER A 598 0.59 5.99 20.19
CA SER A 598 1.62 5.04 20.62
C SER A 598 1.76 3.81 19.71
N GLY A 599 0.76 3.52 18.87
CA GLY A 599 0.72 2.28 18.09
C GLY A 599 0.39 1.03 18.92
N ALA A 600 0.07 1.17 20.22
CA ALA A 600 -0.26 0.05 21.09
C ALA A 600 -1.51 -0.70 20.61
N VAL A 601 -1.47 -2.03 20.61
CA VAL A 601 -2.53 -2.89 20.06
C VAL A 601 -3.27 -3.67 21.14
N ARG A 602 -4.57 -3.92 20.94
CA ARG A 602 -5.38 -4.88 21.72
C ARG A 602 -6.39 -5.62 20.83
N PRO A 603 -6.80 -6.85 21.17
CA PRO A 603 -7.92 -7.50 20.51
C PRO A 603 -9.23 -6.70 20.66
N MET A 604 -10.09 -6.78 19.66
CA MET A 604 -11.47 -6.25 19.74
C MET A 604 -12.40 -7.33 20.33
N HIS A 605 -12.65 -7.28 21.64
CA HIS A 605 -13.45 -8.28 22.34
C HIS A 605 -14.92 -8.26 21.93
N GLU A 606 -15.44 -7.07 21.61
CA GLU A 606 -16.85 -6.82 21.31
C GLU A 606 -17.30 -7.54 20.03
N ALA A 607 -16.46 -7.56 18.99
CA ALA A 607 -16.74 -8.27 17.74
C ALA A 607 -16.79 -9.79 17.94
N ARG A 608 -15.90 -10.33 18.79
CA ARG A 608 -15.91 -11.76 19.14
C ARG A 608 -17.19 -12.14 19.87
N THR A 609 -17.59 -11.35 20.87
CA THR A 609 -18.83 -11.60 21.62
C THR A 609 -20.05 -11.53 20.72
N LEU A 610 -20.12 -10.57 19.78
CA LEU A 610 -21.19 -10.51 18.80
C LEU A 610 -21.27 -11.79 17.95
N ALA A 611 -20.15 -12.27 17.42
CA ALA A 611 -20.11 -13.50 16.63
C ALA A 611 -20.57 -14.73 17.44
N GLU A 612 -20.12 -14.84 18.70
CA GLU A 612 -20.56 -15.91 19.62
C GLU A 612 -22.06 -15.87 19.88
N GLN A 613 -22.65 -14.68 20.08
CA GLN A 613 -24.07 -14.52 20.29
C GLN A 613 -24.88 -14.83 19.03
N LEU A 614 -24.44 -14.38 17.85
CA LEU A 614 -25.11 -14.68 16.58
C LEU A 614 -25.09 -16.17 16.25
N ALA A 615 -24.01 -16.87 16.57
CA ALA A 615 -23.89 -18.32 16.36
C ALA A 615 -24.86 -19.15 17.22
N THR A 616 -25.58 -18.54 18.16
CA THR A 616 -26.63 -19.22 18.94
C THR A 616 -27.96 -19.35 18.19
N PHE A 617 -28.15 -18.63 17.08
CA PHE A 617 -29.36 -18.72 16.25
C PHE A 617 -29.19 -19.75 15.14
N ASP A 618 -30.20 -20.61 14.94
CA ASP A 618 -30.21 -21.65 13.88
C ASP A 618 -30.07 -21.08 12.45
N SER A 619 -30.33 -19.78 12.26
CA SER A 619 -30.20 -19.08 10.97
C SER A 619 -28.74 -18.79 10.59
N PHE A 620 -27.81 -18.87 11.53
CA PHE A 620 -26.38 -18.62 11.32
C PHE A 620 -25.56 -19.90 11.42
N THR A 621 -24.71 -20.12 10.42
CA THR A 621 -23.51 -20.93 10.63
C THR A 621 -22.45 -20.14 11.41
N PRO A 622 -21.48 -20.78 12.06
CA PRO A 622 -20.37 -20.08 12.71
C PRO A 622 -19.59 -19.14 11.76
N GLU A 623 -19.46 -19.52 10.49
CA GLU A 623 -18.82 -18.71 9.45
C GLU A 623 -19.65 -17.47 9.11
N GLU A 624 -20.96 -17.63 8.93
CA GLU A 624 -21.88 -16.50 8.70
C GLU A 624 -21.94 -15.55 9.91
N ALA A 625 -21.92 -16.07 11.14
CA ALA A 625 -21.94 -15.27 12.36
C ALA A 625 -20.68 -14.41 12.50
N ASN A 626 -19.50 -14.98 12.21
CA ASN A 626 -18.25 -14.23 12.17
C ASN A 626 -18.30 -13.14 11.09
N ALA A 627 -18.72 -13.47 9.87
CA ALA A 627 -18.82 -12.51 8.77
C ALA A 627 -19.82 -11.35 9.06
N ALA A 628 -20.93 -11.65 9.73
CA ALA A 628 -21.91 -10.64 10.15
C ALA A 628 -21.34 -9.70 11.21
N ALA A 629 -20.64 -10.24 12.22
CA ALA A 629 -19.98 -9.45 13.25
C ALA A 629 -18.89 -8.55 12.65
N GLU A 630 -18.18 -9.02 11.62
CA GLU A 630 -17.17 -8.25 10.88
C GLU A 630 -17.76 -7.01 10.18
N THR A 631 -18.98 -7.12 9.64
CA THR A 631 -19.58 -6.07 8.82
C THR A 631 -20.15 -4.90 9.64
N ASP A 632 -20.66 -5.16 10.85
CA ASP A 632 -21.25 -4.13 11.71
C ASP A 632 -20.22 -3.44 12.63
N ALA A 633 -19.19 -4.17 13.08
CA ALA A 633 -18.17 -3.68 14.02
C ALA A 633 -17.49 -2.37 13.60
N LEU A 634 -17.39 -2.14 12.29
CA LEU A 634 -16.74 -0.98 11.69
C LEU A 634 -17.67 0.24 11.54
N LYS A 635 -19.00 0.09 11.71
CA LYS A 635 -19.98 1.15 11.42
C LYS A 635 -20.43 1.95 12.64
N ASN A 636 -20.66 1.31 13.79
CA ASN A 636 -21.36 1.94 14.92
C ASN A 636 -20.56 1.96 16.25
N GLY A 637 -19.27 1.60 16.25
CA GLY A 637 -18.48 1.48 17.48
C GLY A 637 -19.02 0.42 18.45
N LEU A 638 -19.84 -0.51 17.94
CA LEU A 638 -20.44 -1.67 18.60
C LEU A 638 -21.32 -1.43 19.83
N LYS A 639 -21.72 -0.20 20.17
CA LYS A 639 -22.69 -0.03 21.27
C LYS A 639 -23.98 -0.81 20.99
N HIS A 640 -24.51 -0.61 19.79
CA HIS A 640 -25.67 -1.27 19.22
C HIS A 640 -25.34 -1.73 17.79
N ALA A 641 -25.74 -2.94 17.42
CA ALA A 641 -25.53 -3.51 16.08
C ALA A 641 -26.86 -4.01 15.51
N LEU A 642 -27.07 -3.81 14.21
CA LEU A 642 -28.27 -4.27 13.49
C LEU A 642 -27.84 -5.08 12.27
N ILE A 643 -28.09 -6.38 12.32
CA ILE A 643 -27.65 -7.35 11.34
C ILE A 643 -28.85 -7.75 10.49
N ASN A 644 -28.73 -7.58 9.18
CA ASN A 644 -29.66 -8.15 8.22
C ASN A 644 -29.07 -9.45 7.66
N HIS A 645 -29.70 -10.58 7.95
CA HIS A 645 -29.23 -11.90 7.52
C HIS A 645 -30.39 -12.77 7.09
N LYS A 646 -30.27 -13.38 5.90
CA LYS A 646 -31.29 -14.28 5.33
C LYS A 646 -32.72 -13.74 5.45
N ARG A 647 -32.91 -12.45 5.13
CA ARG A 647 -34.19 -11.72 5.11
C ARG A 647 -34.70 -11.25 6.47
N ASP A 648 -34.02 -11.57 7.55
CA ASP A 648 -34.42 -11.19 8.91
C ASP A 648 -33.44 -10.20 9.56
N LEU A 649 -33.96 -9.46 10.53
CA LEU A 649 -33.21 -8.51 11.33
C LEU A 649 -32.85 -9.10 12.69
N TYR A 650 -31.60 -8.88 13.11
CA TYR A 650 -31.08 -9.23 14.42
C TYR A 650 -30.45 -8.01 15.08
N TYR A 651 -30.58 -7.90 16.38
CA TYR A 651 -30.04 -6.78 17.16
C TYR A 651 -29.10 -7.29 18.24
N PHE A 652 -28.02 -6.54 18.48
CA PHE A 652 -27.10 -6.79 19.57
C PHE A 652 -26.83 -5.54 20.39
N ASP A 653 -26.71 -5.74 21.70
CA ASP A 653 -26.38 -4.72 22.68
C ASP A 653 -25.12 -5.13 23.45
N SER A 654 -24.07 -4.33 23.32
CA SER A 654 -22.77 -4.57 23.96
C SER A 654 -22.79 -4.38 25.49
N GLU A 655 -23.72 -3.60 26.04
CA GLU A 655 -23.79 -3.42 27.49
C GLU A 655 -24.31 -4.69 28.17
N SER A 656 -25.27 -5.38 27.55
CA SER A 656 -25.80 -6.66 28.02
C SER A 656 -25.07 -7.88 27.45
N ASN A 657 -24.28 -7.72 26.40
CA ASN A 657 -23.66 -8.81 25.64
C ASN A 657 -24.69 -9.85 25.15
N GLN A 658 -25.83 -9.38 24.64
CA GLN A 658 -26.92 -10.23 24.16
C GLN A 658 -27.31 -9.86 22.74
N ALA A 659 -27.51 -10.89 21.90
CA ALA A 659 -28.15 -10.76 20.60
C ALA A 659 -29.60 -11.26 20.63
N ARG A 660 -30.43 -10.81 19.70
CA ARG A 660 -31.83 -11.21 19.53
C ARG A 660 -32.26 -11.16 18.07
N ALA A 661 -33.16 -12.06 17.69
CA ALA A 661 -33.93 -11.91 16.45
C ALA A 661 -35.02 -10.85 16.66
N LEU A 662 -35.13 -9.92 15.72
CA LEU A 662 -36.18 -8.89 15.69
C LEU A 662 -37.33 -9.30 14.77
N THR A 663 -37.05 -9.93 13.64
CA THR A 663 -38.07 -10.39 12.69
C THR A 663 -37.99 -11.89 12.42
N VAL A 664 -39.11 -12.44 11.93
CA VAL A 664 -39.19 -13.77 11.33
C VAL A 664 -40.13 -13.65 10.12
N SER A 665 -39.57 -13.36 8.95
CA SER A 665 -40.31 -13.02 7.73
C SER A 665 -39.96 -13.99 6.60
N PRO A 666 -40.64 -15.14 6.47
CA PRO A 666 -40.30 -16.15 5.46
C PRO A 666 -40.55 -15.70 4.01
N ASP A 667 -41.51 -14.79 3.81
CA ASP A 667 -42.11 -14.50 2.50
C ASP A 667 -41.70 -13.14 1.90
N SER A 668 -41.03 -12.25 2.66
CA SER A 668 -40.56 -10.94 2.17
C SER A 668 -39.27 -10.53 2.86
N ASP A 669 -38.37 -9.90 2.10
CA ASP A 669 -37.09 -9.36 2.61
C ASP A 669 -37.32 -8.07 3.42
N GLU A 670 -36.67 -7.95 4.58
CA GLU A 670 -36.51 -6.64 5.24
C GLU A 670 -35.39 -5.86 4.57
N GLN A 671 -35.73 -4.81 3.84
CA GLN A 671 -34.78 -4.04 3.05
C GLN A 671 -34.38 -2.75 3.76
N LEU A 672 -33.14 -2.30 3.50
CA LEU A 672 -32.69 -0.94 3.84
C LEU A 672 -32.77 -0.59 5.33
N ALA A 673 -32.64 -1.58 6.21
CA ALA A 673 -32.83 -1.42 7.64
C ALA A 673 -31.78 -0.51 8.31
N GLU A 674 -32.21 0.35 9.23
CA GLU A 674 -31.36 1.30 9.96
C GLU A 674 -31.87 1.57 11.38
N LEU A 675 -30.96 1.59 12.36
CA LEU A 675 -31.25 1.98 13.74
C LEU A 675 -31.52 3.48 13.86
N ASN A 676 -32.40 3.86 14.78
CA ASN A 676 -32.51 5.25 15.21
C ASN A 676 -31.23 5.69 15.96
N PRO A 677 -30.99 7.01 16.13
CA PRO A 677 -29.76 7.50 16.74
C PRO A 677 -29.48 6.98 18.17
N GLN A 678 -30.54 6.59 18.89
CA GLN A 678 -30.45 6.03 20.25
C GLN A 678 -30.25 4.51 20.28
N GLY A 679 -30.34 3.81 19.14
CA GLY A 679 -30.23 2.35 19.04
C GLY A 679 -31.39 1.58 19.68
N THR A 680 -32.54 2.22 19.91
CA THR A 680 -33.71 1.62 20.58
C THR A 680 -34.75 1.08 19.60
N GLN A 681 -34.76 1.58 18.36
CA GLN A 681 -35.69 1.16 17.32
C GLN A 681 -34.96 1.04 15.99
N ALA A 682 -35.50 0.22 15.09
CA ALA A 682 -35.04 0.11 13.70
C ALA A 682 -36.18 0.44 12.74
N ALA A 683 -35.86 1.05 11.60
CA ALA A 683 -36.78 1.27 10.48
C ALA A 683 -36.28 0.50 9.27
N PHE A 684 -37.21 -0.01 8.46
CA PHE A 684 -36.91 -0.79 7.26
C PHE A 684 -38.06 -0.71 6.25
N VAL A 685 -37.79 -1.14 5.03
CA VAL A 685 -38.78 -1.23 3.94
C VAL A 685 -39.15 -2.68 3.72
N ARG A 686 -40.45 -2.96 3.67
CA ARG A 686 -41.01 -4.28 3.33
C ARG A 686 -42.18 -4.06 2.37
N GLU A 687 -42.15 -4.72 1.22
CA GLU A 687 -43.17 -4.59 0.16
C GLU A 687 -43.45 -3.13 -0.24
N ASN A 688 -42.39 -2.31 -0.34
CA ASN A 688 -42.46 -0.86 -0.65
C ASN A 688 -43.22 -0.01 0.38
N ASP A 689 -43.46 -0.55 1.58
CA ASP A 689 -43.95 0.19 2.73
C ASP A 689 -42.89 0.35 3.81
N LEU A 690 -42.99 1.42 4.58
CA LEU A 690 -42.10 1.74 5.68
C LEU A 690 -42.61 1.10 6.99
N TRP A 691 -41.71 0.46 7.72
CA TRP A 691 -41.97 -0.21 8.98
C TRP A 691 -40.97 0.23 10.05
N THR A 692 -41.35 0.07 11.30
CA THR A 692 -40.49 0.26 12.47
C THR A 692 -40.64 -0.89 13.45
N ILE A 693 -39.56 -1.23 14.14
CA ILE A 693 -39.55 -2.25 15.19
C ILE A 693 -38.79 -1.77 16.42
N ASP A 694 -39.34 -2.03 17.60
CA ASP A 694 -38.66 -1.78 18.87
C ASP A 694 -37.60 -2.86 19.11
N CYS A 695 -36.34 -2.48 19.31
CA CYS A 695 -35.24 -3.42 19.45
C CYS A 695 -35.30 -4.18 20.80
N LYS A 696 -36.01 -3.67 21.81
CA LYS A 696 -36.16 -4.29 23.13
C LYS A 696 -37.38 -5.21 23.25
N THR A 697 -38.49 -4.87 22.61
CA THR A 697 -39.73 -5.69 22.71
C THR A 697 -40.00 -6.51 21.46
N SER A 698 -39.34 -6.18 20.33
CA SER A 698 -39.66 -6.71 18.99
C SER A 698 -41.07 -6.34 18.51
N ASP A 699 -41.66 -5.27 19.09
CA ASP A 699 -42.97 -4.77 18.66
C ASP A 699 -42.85 -4.15 17.27
N LEU A 700 -43.51 -4.78 16.31
CA LEU A 700 -43.50 -4.38 14.91
C LEU A 700 -44.68 -3.43 14.58
N ARG A 701 -44.39 -2.33 13.88
CA ARG A 701 -45.37 -1.34 13.43
C ARG A 701 -45.20 -1.01 11.96
N ARG A 702 -46.30 -1.10 11.20
CA ARG A 702 -46.40 -0.62 9.81
C ARG A 702 -46.73 0.88 9.81
N LEU A 703 -45.97 1.70 9.10
CA LEU A 703 -46.18 3.15 9.02
C LEU A 703 -46.94 3.57 7.75
N THR A 704 -46.69 2.92 6.62
CA THR A 704 -47.40 3.17 5.35
C THR A 704 -48.11 1.90 4.87
N SER A 705 -49.15 2.04 4.05
CA SER A 705 -49.99 0.89 3.64
C SER A 705 -50.40 0.88 2.17
N ASP A 706 -49.81 1.78 1.38
CA ASP A 706 -50.10 1.97 -0.04
C ASP A 706 -48.92 1.63 -0.95
N GLY A 707 -47.85 1.05 -0.39
CA GLY A 707 -46.72 0.51 -1.13
C GLY A 707 -47.16 -0.45 -2.23
N SER A 708 -46.58 -0.28 -3.42
CA SER A 708 -46.83 -1.14 -4.59
C SER A 708 -45.67 -1.03 -5.58
N GLU A 709 -45.72 -1.75 -6.70
CA GLU A 709 -44.75 -1.57 -7.80
C GLU A 709 -44.76 -0.15 -8.40
N ARG A 710 -45.77 0.68 -8.10
CA ARG A 710 -45.90 2.05 -8.63
C ARG A 710 -45.69 3.13 -7.57
N LEU A 711 -45.92 2.80 -6.30
CA LEU A 711 -45.80 3.72 -5.18
C LEU A 711 -44.74 3.18 -4.22
N LEU A 712 -43.65 3.94 -4.09
CA LEU A 712 -42.49 3.57 -3.30
C LEU A 712 -42.42 4.46 -2.05
N ASN A 713 -42.51 3.88 -0.85
CA ASN A 713 -42.39 4.61 0.41
C ASN A 713 -41.05 4.32 1.08
N GLY A 714 -40.20 5.33 1.23
CA GLY A 714 -38.90 5.18 1.90
C GLY A 714 -37.84 4.43 1.08
N ILE A 715 -38.12 4.15 -0.20
CA ILE A 715 -37.20 3.54 -1.16
C ILE A 715 -37.16 4.35 -2.45
N LEU A 716 -35.98 4.53 -3.02
CA LEU A 716 -35.74 5.24 -4.27
C LEU A 716 -36.03 4.35 -5.48
N ASP A 717 -36.52 4.96 -6.57
CA ASP A 717 -36.60 4.30 -7.87
C ASP A 717 -35.24 4.32 -8.59
N TRP A 718 -35.20 3.78 -9.82
CA TRP A 718 -33.96 3.62 -10.56
C TRP A 718 -33.26 4.96 -10.85
N VAL A 719 -33.99 6.00 -11.29
CA VAL A 719 -33.38 7.26 -11.70
C VAL A 719 -32.90 8.09 -10.49
N TYR A 720 -33.61 8.04 -9.36
CA TYR A 720 -33.17 8.73 -8.14
C TYR A 720 -31.93 8.06 -7.52
N GLN A 721 -31.90 6.73 -7.45
CA GLN A 721 -30.73 6.03 -6.90
C GLN A 721 -29.51 6.22 -7.79
N GLU A 722 -29.67 6.16 -9.12
CA GLU A 722 -28.53 6.27 -10.05
C GLU A 722 -27.96 7.69 -10.07
N GLU A 723 -28.82 8.70 -10.27
CA GLU A 723 -28.38 10.04 -10.72
C GLU A 723 -28.42 11.15 -9.65
N LEU A 724 -29.19 10.96 -8.58
CA LEU A 724 -29.31 11.95 -7.49
C LEU A 724 -28.61 11.50 -6.22
N TYR A 725 -28.87 10.28 -5.74
CA TYR A 725 -28.37 9.78 -4.46
C TYR A 725 -27.08 8.96 -4.58
N GLY A 726 -26.83 8.38 -5.75
CA GLY A 726 -25.63 7.64 -6.12
C GLY A 726 -25.87 6.13 -6.22
N ARG A 727 -25.44 5.55 -7.34
CA ARG A 727 -25.66 4.15 -7.72
C ARG A 727 -25.53 3.16 -6.56
N GLY A 728 -26.54 2.30 -6.41
CA GLY A 728 -26.65 1.27 -5.38
C GLY A 728 -27.25 1.76 -4.06
N LYS A 729 -27.57 3.06 -3.90
CA LYS A 729 -28.18 3.60 -2.68
C LYS A 729 -29.69 3.77 -2.86
N PHE A 730 -30.45 2.83 -2.30
CA PHE A 730 -31.92 2.82 -2.43
C PHE A 730 -32.67 3.43 -1.24
N LYS A 731 -32.03 3.70 -0.09
CA LYS A 731 -32.72 4.21 1.11
C LYS A 731 -33.23 5.64 0.90
N ALA A 732 -34.51 5.86 1.19
CA ALA A 732 -35.18 7.16 1.09
C ALA A 732 -35.92 7.56 2.37
N PHE A 733 -35.40 7.20 3.55
CA PHE A 733 -35.91 7.64 4.85
C PHE A 733 -34.80 8.06 5.82
N TRP A 734 -35.12 8.94 6.77
CA TRP A 734 -34.18 9.59 7.68
C TRP A 734 -34.80 9.82 9.06
N TRP A 735 -34.11 9.34 10.10
CA TRP A 735 -34.48 9.53 11.50
C TRP A 735 -34.25 10.97 11.98
N SER A 736 -35.19 11.50 12.76
CA SER A 736 -34.95 12.72 13.55
C SER A 736 -33.90 12.49 14.63
N PRO A 737 -33.20 13.53 15.12
CA PRO A 737 -32.12 13.36 16.09
C PRO A 737 -32.55 12.72 17.41
N ASP A 738 -33.82 12.91 17.81
CA ASP A 738 -34.44 12.31 18.99
C ASP A 738 -35.02 10.90 18.74
N GLY A 739 -34.95 10.41 17.49
CA GLY A 739 -35.45 9.12 17.07
C GLY A 739 -36.97 8.96 17.16
N GLN A 740 -37.75 10.04 17.27
CA GLN A 740 -39.22 9.98 17.40
C GLN A 740 -39.95 10.15 16.07
N ARG A 741 -39.26 10.60 15.01
CA ARG A 741 -39.86 10.85 13.69
C ARG A 741 -39.00 10.26 12.58
N LEU A 742 -39.67 9.94 11.48
CA LEU A 742 -39.05 9.55 10.22
C LEU A 742 -39.50 10.49 9.11
N ALA A 743 -38.57 11.17 8.46
CA ALA A 743 -38.83 11.77 7.16
C ALA A 743 -38.61 10.70 6.08
N PHE A 744 -39.43 10.67 5.03
CA PHE A 744 -39.23 9.77 3.91
C PHE A 744 -39.71 10.37 2.59
N LEU A 745 -39.12 9.91 1.49
CA LEU A 745 -39.64 10.19 0.16
C LEU A 745 -40.72 9.18 -0.20
N LYS A 746 -41.77 9.68 -0.83
CA LYS A 746 -42.75 8.89 -1.53
C LYS A 746 -42.63 9.17 -3.02
N LEU A 747 -42.33 8.14 -3.81
CA LEU A 747 -42.19 8.25 -5.27
C LEU A 747 -43.36 7.56 -5.95
N ASP A 748 -44.05 8.32 -6.81
CA ASP A 748 -45.08 7.81 -7.72
C ASP A 748 -44.49 7.71 -9.14
N GLN A 749 -44.17 6.49 -9.52
CA GLN A 749 -43.61 6.13 -10.83
C GLN A 749 -44.69 5.58 -11.78
N SER A 750 -45.97 5.88 -11.55
CA SER A 750 -47.08 5.41 -12.40
C SER A 750 -47.05 5.92 -13.84
N THR A 751 -46.40 7.05 -14.07
CA THR A 751 -46.24 7.74 -15.35
C THR A 751 -44.92 7.41 -16.05
N VAL A 752 -44.03 6.66 -15.39
CA VAL A 752 -42.72 6.28 -15.93
C VAL A 752 -42.84 4.93 -16.64
N ASP A 753 -42.45 4.90 -17.91
CA ASP A 753 -42.50 3.70 -18.73
C ASP A 753 -41.49 2.64 -18.28
N GLN A 754 -41.84 1.38 -18.50
CA GLN A 754 -40.98 0.25 -18.17
C GLN A 754 -40.10 -0.10 -19.38
N TYR A 755 -38.79 0.00 -19.20
CA TYR A 755 -37.81 -0.52 -20.13
C TYR A 755 -37.54 -2.00 -19.85
N GLN A 756 -37.49 -2.82 -20.91
CA GLN A 756 -37.31 -4.26 -20.81
C GLN A 756 -35.92 -4.65 -21.31
N VAL A 757 -35.21 -5.42 -20.49
CA VAL A 757 -33.90 -6.01 -20.80
C VAL A 757 -34.09 -7.52 -20.98
N SER A 758 -33.51 -8.09 -22.03
CA SER A 758 -33.61 -9.52 -22.34
C SER A 758 -32.38 -10.28 -21.84
N ASP A 759 -32.61 -11.40 -21.14
CA ASP A 759 -31.60 -12.45 -20.94
C ASP A 759 -31.90 -13.59 -21.92
N SER A 760 -31.05 -13.71 -22.95
CA SER A 760 -31.27 -14.67 -24.04
C SER A 760 -30.56 -16.01 -23.87
N ILE A 761 -29.84 -16.25 -22.76
CA ILE A 761 -29.13 -17.53 -22.55
C ILE A 761 -30.06 -18.64 -22.03
N HIS A 762 -31.17 -18.28 -21.38
CA HIS A 762 -32.14 -19.26 -20.90
C HIS A 762 -32.95 -19.89 -22.06
N TYR A 763 -33.36 -21.15 -21.91
CA TYR A 763 -34.16 -21.88 -22.93
C TYR A 763 -35.43 -21.10 -23.33
N ARG A 764 -36.04 -20.41 -22.37
CA ARG A 764 -37.03 -19.35 -22.63
C ARG A 764 -36.40 -18.04 -22.21
N GLN A 765 -36.51 -17.02 -23.08
CA GLN A 765 -36.04 -15.67 -22.76
C GLN A 765 -36.69 -15.19 -21.47
N HIS A 766 -35.87 -14.60 -20.61
CA HIS A 766 -36.31 -13.94 -19.39
C HIS A 766 -36.21 -12.43 -19.59
N LEU A 767 -37.30 -11.71 -19.32
CA LEU A 767 -37.34 -10.26 -19.45
C LEU A 767 -37.29 -9.62 -18.06
N GLU A 768 -36.35 -8.70 -17.88
CA GLU A 768 -36.23 -7.86 -16.68
C GLU A 768 -36.76 -6.47 -17.01
N GLY A 769 -37.75 -6.00 -16.27
CA GLY A 769 -38.36 -4.72 -16.54
C GLY A 769 -38.09 -3.70 -15.43
N THR A 770 -37.53 -2.55 -15.80
CA THR A 770 -37.22 -1.43 -14.90
C THR A 770 -37.94 -0.17 -15.37
N ARG A 771 -38.52 0.62 -14.47
CA ARG A 771 -39.08 1.92 -14.85
C ARG A 771 -37.93 2.92 -15.05
N TYR A 772 -37.86 3.48 -16.24
CA TYR A 772 -36.72 4.28 -16.68
C TYR A 772 -37.20 5.45 -17.55
N PRO A 773 -37.14 6.70 -17.07
CA PRO A 773 -37.49 7.86 -17.87
C PRO A 773 -36.30 8.27 -18.74
N LYS A 774 -36.47 8.28 -20.07
CA LYS A 774 -35.49 8.85 -20.99
C LYS A 774 -35.61 10.36 -21.07
N ALA A 775 -34.61 11.04 -21.62
CA ALA A 775 -34.65 12.48 -21.84
C ALA A 775 -35.95 12.93 -22.54
N GLY A 776 -36.67 13.86 -21.90
CA GLY A 776 -37.98 14.36 -22.34
C GLY A 776 -39.19 13.63 -21.75
N ASP A 777 -39.03 12.42 -21.20
CA ASP A 777 -40.13 11.64 -20.60
C ASP A 777 -40.60 12.27 -19.27
N SER A 778 -41.71 11.74 -18.74
CA SER A 778 -42.18 12.08 -17.39
C SER A 778 -41.26 11.46 -16.33
N LEU A 779 -40.88 12.26 -15.33
CA LEU A 779 -40.15 11.80 -14.15
C LEU A 779 -41.13 11.23 -13.09
N PRO A 780 -40.65 10.38 -12.17
CA PRO A 780 -41.44 9.98 -11.00
C PRO A 780 -41.83 11.21 -10.17
N ARG A 781 -43.08 11.30 -9.75
CA ARG A 781 -43.53 12.39 -8.87
C ARG A 781 -43.04 12.13 -7.45
N VAL A 782 -42.30 13.10 -6.90
CA VAL A 782 -41.76 13.03 -5.54
C VAL A 782 -42.58 13.84 -4.54
N GLU A 783 -42.83 13.23 -3.38
CA GLU A 783 -43.38 13.87 -2.19
C GLU A 783 -42.46 13.61 -0.98
N VAL A 784 -42.50 14.51 0.00
CA VAL A 784 -41.81 14.34 1.28
C VAL A 784 -42.85 14.21 2.38
N TRP A 785 -42.69 13.19 3.22
CA TRP A 785 -43.58 12.86 4.32
C TRP A 785 -42.81 12.73 5.63
N ILE A 786 -43.49 13.04 6.74
CA ILE A 786 -42.98 12.89 8.10
C ILE A 786 -43.93 11.96 8.86
N ALA A 787 -43.42 10.85 9.37
CA ALA A 787 -44.12 9.93 10.25
C ALA A 787 -43.76 10.20 11.71
N GLU A 788 -44.76 10.39 12.57
CA GLU A 788 -44.61 10.51 14.02
C GLU A 788 -44.78 9.13 14.66
N LEU A 789 -43.75 8.60 15.32
CA LEU A 789 -43.75 7.21 15.75
C LEU A 789 -44.64 6.92 16.95
N ALA A 790 -44.87 7.89 17.83
CA ALA A 790 -45.77 7.69 18.96
C ALA A 790 -47.21 7.47 18.49
N THR A 791 -47.68 8.29 17.54
CA THR A 791 -49.09 8.29 17.10
C THR A 791 -49.33 7.50 15.82
N GLY A 792 -48.31 7.36 14.96
CA GLY A 792 -48.44 6.88 13.58
C GLY A 792 -49.02 7.92 12.62
N ALA A 793 -49.13 9.18 13.04
CA ALA A 793 -49.60 10.23 12.16
C ALA A 793 -48.59 10.47 11.02
N LEU A 794 -49.10 10.48 9.79
CA LEU A 794 -48.35 10.86 8.60
C LEU A 794 -48.67 12.31 8.22
N ARG A 795 -47.64 13.09 7.93
CA ARG A 795 -47.76 14.48 7.52
C ARG A 795 -46.98 14.75 6.25
N GLN A 796 -47.66 15.21 5.21
CA GLN A 796 -47.03 15.66 3.97
C GLN A 796 -46.40 17.05 4.17
N VAL A 797 -45.21 17.25 3.60
CA VAL A 797 -44.54 18.57 3.53
C VAL A 797 -45.15 19.40 2.40
N ASP A 798 -45.45 20.68 2.67
CA ASP A 798 -46.04 21.61 1.70
C ASP A 798 -44.96 22.14 0.74
N LEU A 799 -44.81 21.49 -0.42
CA LEU A 799 -43.85 21.87 -1.47
C LEU A 799 -44.51 22.62 -2.64
N LYS A 800 -45.63 23.33 -2.43
CA LYS A 800 -46.35 24.04 -3.50
C LYS A 800 -45.55 25.16 -4.17
N GLU A 801 -44.51 25.68 -3.53
CA GLU A 801 -43.56 26.63 -4.15
C GLU A 801 -42.79 25.99 -5.33
N PHE A 802 -42.69 24.66 -5.34
CA PHE A 802 -41.96 23.89 -6.34
C PHE A 802 -42.94 23.05 -7.18
N GLU A 803 -43.06 23.38 -8.46
CA GLU A 803 -43.91 22.67 -9.41
C GLU A 803 -43.58 21.17 -9.43
N ALA A 804 -44.60 20.31 -9.38
CA ALA A 804 -44.43 18.87 -9.16
C ALA A 804 -43.63 18.18 -10.27
N ASP A 805 -43.80 18.61 -11.52
CA ASP A 805 -43.14 18.04 -12.70
C ASP A 805 -41.75 18.68 -12.97
N ASP A 806 -41.39 19.74 -12.23
CA ASP A 806 -40.08 20.42 -12.33
C ASP A 806 -39.19 20.16 -11.11
N ARG A 807 -39.71 19.64 -9.99
CA ARG A 807 -38.93 19.52 -8.75
C ARG A 807 -38.23 18.17 -8.62
N LEU A 808 -36.99 18.22 -8.14
CA LEU A 808 -36.21 17.06 -7.71
C LEU A 808 -35.79 17.26 -6.25
N VAL A 809 -36.11 16.33 -5.37
CA VAL A 809 -35.64 16.35 -3.97
C VAL A 809 -34.31 15.61 -3.92
N ALA A 810 -33.21 16.35 -3.86
CA ALA A 810 -31.87 15.79 -3.96
C ALA A 810 -31.32 15.32 -2.61
N ARG A 811 -31.59 16.02 -1.51
CA ARG A 811 -31.15 15.62 -0.16
C ARG A 811 -32.21 15.94 0.88
N VAL A 812 -32.22 15.13 1.93
CA VAL A 812 -33.06 15.29 3.12
C VAL A 812 -32.15 15.15 4.34
N THR A 813 -32.20 16.09 5.27
CA THR A 813 -31.44 16.02 6.52
C THR A 813 -32.19 16.66 7.67
N TRP A 814 -31.92 16.21 8.89
CA TRP A 814 -32.44 16.84 10.10
C TRP A 814 -31.36 17.73 10.73
N ALA A 815 -31.75 18.93 11.14
CA ALA A 815 -30.92 19.76 12.01
C ALA A 815 -30.93 19.22 13.44
N PRO A 816 -29.90 19.48 14.26
CA PRO A 816 -29.89 19.13 15.68
C PRO A 816 -31.09 19.71 16.47
N SER A 817 -31.67 20.82 16.00
CA SER A 817 -32.89 21.42 16.56
C SER A 817 -34.15 20.56 16.38
N GLY A 818 -34.09 19.53 15.53
CA GLY A 818 -35.24 18.74 15.10
C GLY A 818 -35.97 19.31 13.89
N GLU A 819 -35.51 20.41 13.28
CA GLU A 819 -36.07 20.89 12.00
C GLU A 819 -35.63 20.02 10.83
N LEU A 820 -36.50 19.85 9.83
CA LEU A 820 -36.19 19.10 8.62
C LEU A 820 -35.70 20.07 7.53
N TRP A 821 -34.67 19.69 6.81
CA TRP A 821 -34.07 20.47 5.73
C TRP A 821 -34.04 19.67 4.43
N LEU A 822 -34.44 20.32 3.34
CA LEU A 822 -34.49 19.72 2.01
C LEU A 822 -33.60 20.50 1.04
N GLN A 823 -32.93 19.78 0.14
CA GLN A 823 -32.30 20.36 -1.03
C GLN A 823 -33.14 20.02 -2.25
N ILE A 824 -33.66 21.05 -2.91
CA ILE A 824 -34.56 20.92 -4.06
C ILE A 824 -33.89 21.52 -5.29
N LEU A 825 -33.79 20.74 -6.35
CA LEU A 825 -33.36 21.18 -7.67
C LEU A 825 -34.58 21.35 -8.58
N ASN A 826 -34.47 22.22 -9.58
CA ASN A 826 -35.37 22.15 -10.73
C ASN A 826 -34.90 21.05 -11.72
N ARG A 827 -35.73 20.69 -12.70
CA ARG A 827 -35.53 19.52 -13.58
C ARG A 827 -34.24 19.62 -14.39
N VAL A 828 -33.92 20.81 -14.92
CA VAL A 828 -32.66 21.08 -15.64
C VAL A 828 -31.47 21.39 -14.71
N GLN A 829 -31.68 21.32 -13.39
CA GLN A 829 -30.66 21.39 -12.35
C GLN A 829 -29.78 22.66 -12.37
N ASN A 830 -30.35 23.80 -12.75
CA ASN A 830 -29.68 25.09 -12.73
C ASN A 830 -30.14 26.01 -11.59
N ARG A 831 -31.11 25.58 -10.80
CA ARG A 831 -31.56 26.23 -9.57
C ARG A 831 -31.55 25.22 -8.42
N HIS A 832 -30.98 25.63 -7.29
CA HIS A 832 -30.88 24.84 -6.08
C HIS A 832 -31.42 25.63 -4.89
N SER A 833 -32.43 25.09 -4.22
CA SER A 833 -33.04 25.71 -3.04
C SER A 833 -32.83 24.84 -1.81
N LEU A 834 -32.32 25.45 -0.75
CA LEU A 834 -32.25 24.88 0.59
C LEU A 834 -33.49 25.32 1.36
N VAL A 835 -34.33 24.36 1.75
CA VAL A 835 -35.68 24.59 2.29
C VAL A 835 -35.76 24.09 3.73
N ARG A 836 -36.27 24.93 4.63
CA ARG A 836 -36.56 24.58 6.03
C ARG A 836 -38.00 24.12 6.16
N VAL A 837 -38.22 23.05 6.90
CA VAL A 837 -39.53 22.45 7.12
C VAL A 837 -39.78 22.34 8.62
N GLU A 838 -40.89 22.92 9.07
CA GLU A 838 -41.37 22.76 10.45
C GLU A 838 -42.09 21.41 10.57
N PRO A 839 -41.58 20.45 11.36
CA PRO A 839 -42.06 19.07 11.32
C PRO A 839 -43.49 18.86 11.84
N ASN A 840 -43.98 19.71 12.74
CA ASN A 840 -45.37 19.67 13.22
C ASN A 840 -46.36 20.27 12.21
N SER A 841 -45.85 21.20 11.41
CA SER A 841 -46.38 21.93 10.29
C SER A 841 -46.72 21.12 9.07
N GLY A 842 -45.63 20.51 8.59
CA GLY A 842 -45.41 20.32 7.16
C GLY A 842 -45.08 21.63 6.43
N ALA A 843 -45.11 22.78 7.11
CA ALA A 843 -44.86 24.08 6.49
C ALA A 843 -43.39 24.19 6.06
N ALA A 844 -43.17 24.48 4.78
CA ALA A 844 -41.84 24.62 4.19
C ALA A 844 -41.59 26.07 3.76
N ASN A 845 -40.35 26.55 3.93
CA ASN A 845 -39.93 27.88 3.49
C ASN A 845 -38.52 27.80 2.90
N THR A 846 -38.31 28.38 1.71
CA THR A 846 -36.98 28.51 1.11
C THR A 846 -36.08 29.40 1.99
N PHE A 847 -35.00 28.84 2.51
CA PHE A 847 -34.02 29.55 3.34
C PHE A 847 -32.92 30.20 2.48
N LEU A 848 -32.46 29.47 1.47
CA LEU A 848 -31.41 29.91 0.56
C LEU A 848 -31.71 29.37 -0.84
N SER A 849 -31.43 30.15 -1.88
CA SER A 849 -31.52 29.69 -3.26
C SER A 849 -30.30 30.13 -4.06
N GLU A 850 -29.86 29.25 -4.95
CA GLU A 850 -28.69 29.36 -5.81
C GLU A 850 -29.13 29.15 -7.26
N SER A 851 -28.54 29.87 -8.21
CA SER A 851 -28.81 29.68 -9.63
C SER A 851 -27.56 29.92 -10.47
N THR A 852 -27.42 29.17 -11.56
CA THR A 852 -26.30 29.29 -12.52
C THR A 852 -26.81 29.30 -13.97
N ASP A 853 -26.00 29.84 -14.87
CA ASP A 853 -26.19 29.68 -16.32
C ASP A 853 -25.77 28.28 -16.81
N GLY A 854 -25.18 27.46 -15.93
CA GLY A 854 -24.82 26.07 -16.14
C GLY A 854 -25.74 25.13 -15.35
N TRP A 855 -25.16 24.19 -14.63
CA TRP A 855 -25.87 23.37 -13.65
C TRP A 855 -25.25 23.54 -12.26
N ILE A 856 -25.92 23.01 -11.24
CA ILE A 856 -25.46 23.01 -9.85
C ILE A 856 -25.27 21.57 -9.41
N GLU A 857 -24.10 21.28 -8.84
CA GLU A 857 -23.80 19.99 -8.23
C GLU A 857 -24.15 19.98 -6.75
N ILE A 858 -24.62 18.82 -6.28
CA ILE A 858 -25.02 18.65 -4.87
C ILE A 858 -23.81 18.20 -4.04
N ARG A 859 -23.31 19.10 -3.18
CA ARG A 859 -22.08 18.93 -2.40
C ARG A 859 -22.34 18.46 -0.95
N GLY A 860 -23.18 17.43 -0.78
CA GLY A 860 -23.51 16.88 0.54
C GLY A 860 -24.64 17.64 1.25
N THR A 861 -24.72 17.52 2.59
CA THR A 861 -25.76 18.17 3.42
C THR A 861 -25.16 19.25 4.33
N PRO A 862 -25.96 20.25 4.78
CA PRO A 862 -25.52 21.19 5.81
C PRO A 862 -24.91 20.51 7.03
N GLN A 863 -23.76 20.99 7.49
CA GLN A 863 -23.07 20.49 8.68
C GLN A 863 -23.26 21.49 9.81
N PHE A 864 -24.23 21.23 10.69
CA PHE A 864 -24.66 22.19 11.71
C PHE A 864 -23.64 22.35 12.84
N LEU A 865 -23.42 23.60 13.25
CA LEU A 865 -22.63 23.99 14.41
C LEU A 865 -23.54 24.17 15.63
N PRO A 866 -23.00 24.10 16.88
CA PRO A 866 -23.79 24.33 18.09
C PRO A 866 -24.47 25.70 18.17
N THR A 867 -23.98 26.70 17.43
CA THR A 867 -24.58 28.04 17.36
C THR A 867 -25.87 28.09 16.53
N GLY A 868 -26.16 27.04 15.75
CA GLY A 868 -27.23 27.00 14.76
C GLY A 868 -26.77 27.32 13.34
N ASP A 869 -25.63 28.02 13.19
CA ASP A 869 -24.96 28.20 11.89
C ASP A 869 -24.57 26.83 11.30
N PHE A 870 -24.28 26.76 10.01
CA PHE A 870 -23.84 25.52 9.39
C PHE A 870 -22.73 25.73 8.37
N LEU A 871 -21.93 24.70 8.17
CA LEU A 871 -20.96 24.63 7.09
C LEU A 871 -21.63 24.09 5.82
N TRP A 872 -21.28 24.67 4.68
CA TRP A 872 -21.91 24.46 3.40
C TRP A 872 -20.87 24.47 2.28
N LEU A 873 -20.81 23.40 1.49
CA LEU A 873 -20.04 23.39 0.26
C LEU A 873 -20.89 23.98 -0.86
N SER A 874 -20.35 24.95 -1.58
CA SER A 874 -21.02 25.56 -2.74
C SER A 874 -20.02 25.81 -3.86
N ASP A 875 -20.50 25.68 -5.09
CA ASP A 875 -19.76 26.02 -6.30
C ASP A 875 -19.89 27.52 -6.63
N LEU A 876 -20.76 28.27 -5.94
CA LEU A 876 -20.99 29.69 -6.21
C LEU A 876 -20.08 30.60 -5.39
N PRO A 877 -19.72 31.79 -5.93
CA PRO A 877 -20.22 32.39 -7.16
C PRO A 877 -19.42 32.08 -8.44
N ASN A 878 -18.24 31.46 -8.33
CA ASN A 878 -17.26 31.38 -9.42
C ASN A 878 -17.21 30.02 -10.13
N GLY A 879 -18.03 29.05 -9.74
CA GLY A 879 -18.04 27.68 -10.25
C GLY A 879 -16.90 26.80 -9.74
N GLN A 880 -16.31 27.15 -8.58
CA GLN A 880 -15.33 26.33 -7.85
C GLN A 880 -15.88 25.97 -6.47
N THR A 881 -15.70 24.73 -6.06
CA THR A 881 -16.26 24.23 -4.81
C THR A 881 -15.43 24.74 -3.63
N HIS A 882 -16.05 25.53 -2.76
CA HIS A 882 -15.43 25.99 -1.51
C HIS A 882 -16.36 25.80 -0.31
N LEU A 883 -15.75 25.83 0.87
CA LEU A 883 -16.45 25.73 2.15
C LEU A 883 -16.88 27.12 2.62
N PHE A 884 -18.15 27.25 2.98
CA PHE A 884 -18.75 28.44 3.54
C PHE A 884 -19.33 28.14 4.91
N ARG A 885 -19.29 29.11 5.82
CA ARG A 885 -20.15 29.16 7.00
C ARG A 885 -21.38 30.00 6.66
N VAL A 886 -22.56 29.42 6.80
CA VAL A 886 -23.84 30.10 6.57
C VAL A 886 -24.44 30.45 7.93
N LEU A 887 -24.76 31.73 8.12
CA LEU A 887 -25.33 32.24 9.35
C LEU A 887 -26.81 31.89 9.44
N ALA A 888 -27.22 31.29 10.56
CA ALA A 888 -28.62 30.87 10.76
C ALA A 888 -29.60 32.04 10.88
N SER A 889 -29.11 33.23 11.21
CA SER A 889 -29.89 34.46 11.40
C SER A 889 -30.58 34.95 10.14
N ASP A 890 -29.88 34.87 9.00
CA ASP A 890 -30.26 35.57 7.77
C ASP A 890 -29.77 34.87 6.49
N GLY A 891 -29.06 33.74 6.60
CA GLY A 891 -28.50 33.02 5.45
C GLY A 891 -27.24 33.66 4.86
N SER A 892 -26.67 34.68 5.51
CA SER A 892 -25.42 35.30 5.08
C SER A 892 -24.27 34.29 5.05
N ARG A 893 -23.39 34.38 4.04
CA ARG A 893 -22.31 33.42 3.82
C ARG A 893 -20.94 34.03 4.11
N ILE A 894 -20.13 33.31 4.86
CA ILE A 894 -18.73 33.62 5.11
C ILE A 894 -17.89 32.53 4.45
N GLN A 895 -17.10 32.88 3.45
CA GLN A 895 -16.23 31.93 2.75
C GLN A 895 -15.04 31.56 3.64
N LEU A 896 -14.86 30.26 3.90
CA LEU A 896 -13.80 29.72 4.76
C LEU A 896 -12.62 29.14 3.99
N THR A 897 -12.84 28.66 2.76
CA THR A 897 -11.77 28.25 1.84
C THR A 897 -11.86 29.03 0.54
N ASN A 898 -10.72 29.35 -0.07
CA ASN A 898 -10.65 30.14 -1.29
C ASN A 898 -9.36 29.85 -2.08
N GLY A 899 -9.37 30.17 -3.37
CA GLY A 899 -8.23 30.04 -4.27
C GLY A 899 -8.66 29.48 -5.64
N ASP A 900 -7.70 29.22 -6.53
CA ASP A 900 -7.96 28.54 -7.82
C ASP A 900 -7.83 27.02 -7.68
N TRP A 901 -8.65 26.43 -6.82
CA TRP A 901 -8.69 24.99 -6.52
C TRP A 901 -10.07 24.62 -5.95
N ASP A 902 -10.40 23.33 -5.92
CA ASP A 902 -11.68 22.80 -5.45
C ASP A 902 -11.51 21.98 -4.17
N VAL A 903 -12.43 22.22 -3.23
CA VAL A 903 -12.71 21.28 -2.16
C VAL A 903 -13.38 20.04 -2.78
N ASN A 904 -12.74 18.87 -2.64
CA ASN A 904 -13.26 17.63 -3.19
C ASN A 904 -14.31 16.99 -2.27
N GLU A 905 -14.07 16.99 -0.96
CA GLU A 905 -14.94 16.32 0.02
C GLU A 905 -14.87 17.00 1.39
N PHE A 906 -16.02 17.10 2.06
CA PHE A 906 -16.08 17.44 3.48
C PHE A 906 -15.93 16.17 4.32
N LEU A 907 -14.97 16.16 5.26
CA LEU A 907 -14.67 14.98 6.06
C LEU A 907 -15.37 15.01 7.42
N SER A 908 -15.07 16.02 8.24
CA SER A 908 -15.54 16.08 9.63
C SER A 908 -15.38 17.46 10.26
N ILE A 909 -15.99 17.63 11.43
CA ILE A 909 -15.77 18.74 12.38
C ILE A 909 -15.11 18.13 13.63
N SER A 910 -14.14 18.81 14.22
CA SER A 910 -13.58 18.39 15.51
C SER A 910 -14.65 18.45 16.61
N THR A 911 -14.57 17.56 17.61
CA THR A 911 -15.54 17.50 18.71
C THR A 911 -15.66 18.80 19.53
N ASP A 912 -14.62 19.63 19.55
CA ASP A 912 -14.64 20.95 20.18
C ASP A 912 -15.26 22.05 19.30
N ASN A 913 -15.67 21.72 18.07
CA ASN A 913 -16.24 22.61 17.05
C ASN A 913 -15.33 23.78 16.66
N THR A 914 -14.01 23.64 16.82
CA THR A 914 -13.04 24.68 16.45
C THR A 914 -12.42 24.48 15.07
N LYS A 915 -12.48 23.26 14.51
CA LYS A 915 -11.88 22.91 13.22
C LYS A 915 -12.84 22.13 12.34
N ALA A 916 -12.75 22.36 11.04
CA ALA A 916 -13.33 21.50 10.00
C ALA A 916 -12.23 20.92 9.12
N PHE A 917 -12.45 19.72 8.61
CA PHE A 917 -11.51 19.01 7.76
C PHE A 917 -12.15 18.73 6.40
N VAL A 918 -11.43 19.05 5.35
CA VAL A 918 -11.85 18.81 3.96
C VAL A 918 -10.69 18.24 3.17
N THR A 919 -10.96 17.53 2.08
CA THR A 919 -9.94 17.26 1.06
C THR A 919 -10.05 18.24 -0.09
N GLY A 920 -8.94 18.53 -0.76
CA GLY A 920 -8.92 19.43 -1.93
C GLY A 920 -7.68 19.27 -2.77
N ASN A 921 -7.75 19.75 -4.00
CA ASN A 921 -6.68 19.70 -5.00
C ASN A 921 -5.81 20.98 -5.00
N ILE A 922 -5.57 21.52 -3.80
CA ILE A 922 -4.97 22.85 -3.55
C ILE A 922 -3.61 23.09 -4.22
N GLN A 923 -2.80 22.02 -4.44
CA GLN A 923 -1.50 22.12 -5.11
C GLN A 923 -1.61 21.91 -6.62
N HIS A 924 -2.43 20.97 -7.06
CA HIS A 924 -2.55 20.56 -8.45
C HIS A 924 -3.86 19.82 -8.69
N PRO A 925 -4.56 20.01 -9.83
CA PRO A 925 -5.87 19.39 -10.10
C PRO A 925 -5.87 17.85 -10.08
N THR A 926 -4.70 17.23 -10.27
CA THR A 926 -4.52 15.78 -10.26
C THR A 926 -4.21 15.21 -8.87
N GLN A 927 -4.03 16.05 -7.85
CA GLN A 927 -3.63 15.68 -6.49
C GLN A 927 -4.80 15.85 -5.52
N ARG A 928 -4.71 15.21 -4.36
CA ARG A 928 -5.70 15.34 -3.28
C ARG A 928 -4.99 15.42 -1.94
N HIS A 929 -5.26 16.48 -1.19
CA HIS A 929 -4.63 16.76 0.10
C HIS A 929 -5.66 16.99 1.20
N LEU A 930 -5.27 16.71 2.45
CA LEU A 930 -6.02 17.11 3.63
C LEU A 930 -5.83 18.60 3.90
N ILE A 931 -6.93 19.31 4.19
CA ILE A 931 -6.96 20.72 4.55
C ILE A 931 -7.70 20.87 5.87
N CYS A 932 -7.12 21.65 6.77
CA CYS A 932 -7.69 22.01 8.07
C CYS A 932 -8.16 23.45 8.03
N VAL A 933 -9.42 23.68 8.40
CA VAL A 933 -10.06 24.99 8.45
C VAL A 933 -10.34 25.34 9.91
N ASN A 934 -9.79 26.45 10.40
CA ASN A 934 -10.08 27.00 11.72
C ASN A 934 -11.41 27.76 11.68
N LEU A 935 -12.40 27.28 12.43
CA LEU A 935 -13.75 27.83 12.45
C LEU A 935 -13.88 29.11 13.31
N LEU A 936 -12.87 29.44 14.11
CA LEU A 936 -12.86 30.63 14.97
C LEU A 936 -12.47 31.90 14.21
N ASP A 937 -11.44 31.83 13.38
CA ASP A 937 -10.92 32.97 12.61
C ASP A 937 -11.13 32.84 11.08
N GLY A 938 -11.58 31.67 10.60
CA GLY A 938 -11.81 31.40 9.19
C GLY A 938 -10.55 31.12 8.37
N SER A 939 -9.39 31.00 9.01
CA SER A 939 -8.15 30.61 8.33
C SER A 939 -8.14 29.12 7.96
N PHE A 940 -7.41 28.75 6.92
CA PHE A 940 -7.19 27.34 6.57
C PHE A 940 -5.73 27.08 6.21
N ARG A 941 -5.29 25.83 6.39
CA ARG A 941 -3.97 25.36 5.96
C ARG A 941 -4.04 23.96 5.36
N GLN A 942 -3.18 23.69 4.38
CA GLN A 942 -2.88 22.32 3.96
C GLN A 942 -2.19 21.57 5.10
N VAL A 943 -2.56 20.30 5.28
CA VAL A 943 -1.97 19.40 6.28
C VAL A 943 -0.94 18.51 5.60
N THR A 944 -1.37 17.64 4.69
CA THR A 944 -0.50 16.67 4.00
C THR A 944 0.42 17.35 3.01
N THR A 945 1.73 17.08 3.04
CA THR A 945 2.75 17.77 2.24
C THR A 945 3.29 16.98 1.05
N ALA A 946 3.22 15.65 1.08
CA ALA A 946 3.71 14.80 -0.01
C ALA A 946 2.85 14.97 -1.27
N ALA A 947 3.47 15.12 -2.44
CA ALA A 947 2.77 15.22 -3.71
C ALA A 947 2.13 13.87 -4.08
N GLY A 948 0.82 13.86 -4.31
CA GLY A 948 0.09 12.63 -4.64
C GLY A 948 -1.38 12.70 -4.29
N THR A 949 -1.95 11.53 -4.06
CA THR A 949 -3.32 11.36 -3.60
C THR A 949 -3.30 10.82 -2.18
N HIS A 950 -3.79 11.64 -1.25
CA HIS A 950 -4.05 11.24 0.12
C HIS A 950 -5.55 10.90 0.25
N ASP A 951 -5.85 9.65 0.62
CA ASP A 951 -7.18 9.23 1.08
C ASP A 951 -7.18 9.21 2.60
N VAL A 952 -7.78 10.24 3.20
CA VAL A 952 -7.60 10.54 4.61
C VAL A 952 -8.89 10.37 5.39
N ARG A 953 -8.77 9.88 6.61
CA ARG A 953 -9.83 9.88 7.62
C ARG A 953 -9.30 10.55 8.86
N VAL A 954 -9.96 11.60 9.34
CA VAL A 954 -9.54 12.35 10.53
C VAL A 954 -10.25 11.79 11.76
N ASP A 955 -9.52 11.66 12.87
CA ASP A 955 -10.11 11.24 14.14
C ASP A 955 -11.07 12.30 14.71
N ALA A 956 -11.96 11.90 15.62
CA ALA A 956 -12.97 12.80 16.19
C ALA A 956 -12.37 14.04 16.90
N SER A 957 -11.16 13.94 17.48
CA SER A 957 -10.49 15.07 18.13
C SER A 957 -9.82 16.03 17.13
N GLY A 958 -9.63 15.63 15.88
CA GLY A 958 -8.93 16.44 14.88
C GLY A 958 -7.42 16.55 15.12
N ARG A 959 -6.83 15.56 15.81
CA ARG A 959 -5.39 15.53 16.15
C ARG A 959 -4.61 14.54 15.30
N TYR A 960 -5.27 13.49 14.81
CA TYR A 960 -4.67 12.42 14.02
C TYR A 960 -5.49 12.12 12.77
N PHE A 961 -4.84 11.57 11.76
CA PHE A 961 -5.52 11.04 10.59
C PHE A 961 -4.89 9.74 10.11
N LEU A 962 -5.74 8.83 9.61
CA LEU A 962 -5.33 7.68 8.82
C LEU A 962 -5.14 8.18 7.40
N ASP A 963 -4.00 7.89 6.80
CA ASP A 963 -3.63 8.30 5.46
C ASP A 963 -3.32 7.09 4.61
N THR A 964 -4.11 6.86 3.57
CA THR A 964 -3.75 5.97 2.47
C THR A 964 -3.17 6.83 1.36
N TYR A 965 -1.85 6.95 1.37
CA TYR A 965 -1.11 7.80 0.44
C TYR A 965 -0.54 6.98 -0.71
N SER A 966 -0.75 7.43 -1.94
CA SER A 966 -0.05 6.92 -3.14
C SER A 966 0.20 8.05 -4.13
N ASN A 967 1.07 7.80 -5.10
CA ASN A 967 1.21 8.66 -6.28
C ASN A 967 1.27 7.78 -7.54
N ALA A 968 1.32 8.40 -8.71
CA ALA A 968 1.24 7.66 -9.97
C ALA A 968 2.31 6.56 -10.15
N ASN A 969 3.41 6.61 -9.40
CA ASN A 969 4.55 5.69 -9.52
C ASN A 969 4.90 4.96 -8.22
N GLN A 970 4.13 5.12 -7.14
CA GLN A 970 4.39 4.48 -5.84
C GLN A 970 3.10 3.86 -5.27
N PRO A 971 3.11 2.56 -4.93
CA PRO A 971 1.96 1.91 -4.32
C PRO A 971 1.51 2.55 -3.01
N PRO A 972 0.26 2.29 -2.59
CA PRO A 972 -0.31 2.86 -1.38
C PRO A 972 0.48 2.46 -0.13
N LEU A 973 0.75 3.45 0.72
CA LEU A 973 1.19 3.30 2.11
C LEU A 973 0.02 3.69 3.01
N VAL A 974 -0.36 2.82 3.95
CA VAL A 974 -1.36 3.17 4.97
C VAL A 974 -0.63 3.51 6.26
N CYS A 975 -0.77 4.74 6.75
CA CYS A 975 -0.09 5.20 7.96
C CYS A 975 -1.01 6.06 8.84
N VAL A 976 -0.63 6.22 10.11
CA VAL A 976 -1.23 7.20 11.02
C VAL A 976 -0.31 8.42 11.07
N ARG A 977 -0.90 9.60 10.95
CA ARG A 977 -0.21 10.89 11.00
C ARG A 977 -0.85 11.82 12.03
N THR A 978 -0.07 12.73 12.59
CA THR A 978 -0.61 13.88 13.33
C THR A 978 -1.16 14.92 12.37
N ILE A 979 -2.00 15.85 12.84
CA ILE A 979 -2.51 16.96 12.03
C ILE A 979 -1.41 17.95 11.55
N ASP A 980 -0.17 17.80 12.04
CA ASP A 980 1.01 18.52 11.57
C ASP A 980 1.84 17.69 10.57
N ASP A 981 1.23 16.63 10.01
CA ASP A 981 1.78 15.74 8.98
C ASP A 981 3.00 14.92 9.42
N GLN A 982 3.16 14.70 10.72
CA GLN A 982 4.16 13.79 11.24
C GLN A 982 3.64 12.36 11.19
N MET A 983 4.31 11.48 10.44
CA MET A 983 3.99 10.05 10.44
C MET A 983 4.38 9.41 11.77
N LEU A 984 3.40 8.85 12.45
CA LEU A 984 3.56 8.17 13.74
C LEU A 984 3.95 6.72 13.55
N HIS A 985 3.19 5.97 12.75
CA HIS A 985 3.51 4.58 12.43
C HIS A 985 2.81 4.09 11.16
N VAL A 986 3.35 3.02 10.59
CA VAL A 986 2.82 2.35 9.42
C VAL A 986 1.77 1.33 9.84
N VAL A 987 0.56 1.44 9.29
CA VAL A 987 -0.55 0.50 9.49
C VAL A 987 -0.46 -0.66 8.51
N SER A 988 -0.15 -0.34 7.26
CA SER A 988 0.11 -1.29 6.19
C SER A 988 1.27 -0.74 5.37
N ALA A 989 2.35 -1.49 5.35
CA ALA A 989 3.48 -1.25 4.46
C ALA A 989 3.01 -1.18 3.01
N ARG A 990 3.81 -0.56 2.15
CA ARG A 990 3.63 -0.75 0.71
C ARG A 990 3.81 -2.24 0.45
N ALA A 991 2.71 -2.95 0.24
CA ALA A 991 2.81 -4.31 -0.21
C ALA A 991 3.21 -4.25 -1.68
N SER A 992 4.14 -5.08 -2.09
CA SER A 992 3.86 -5.93 -3.22
C SER A 992 4.89 -7.03 -3.14
N ASP A 993 4.43 -8.23 -3.31
CA ASP A 993 5.24 -9.32 -3.79
C ASP A 993 5.95 -9.01 -5.13
N ARG A 994 5.53 -8.02 -5.97
CA ARG A 994 6.12 -7.86 -7.33
C ARG A 994 6.33 -6.49 -8.03
N HIS A 995 5.72 -5.37 -7.62
CA HIS A 995 5.80 -4.08 -8.34
C HIS A 995 7.23 -3.56 -8.53
N GLU A 996 8.14 -3.80 -7.58
CA GLU A 996 9.55 -3.42 -7.70
C GLU A 996 10.26 -4.12 -8.87
N TYR A 997 9.69 -5.22 -9.35
CA TYR A 997 10.22 -5.99 -10.45
C TYR A 997 9.39 -5.83 -11.71
N LEU A 998 8.27 -5.11 -11.76
CA LEU A 998 7.54 -5.02 -13.04
C LEU A 998 8.24 -4.02 -13.98
N ASP A 999 8.31 -4.33 -15.28
CA ASP A 999 8.62 -3.37 -16.34
C ASP A 999 7.42 -2.44 -16.57
N ILE A 1000 7.02 -1.74 -15.50
CA ILE A 1000 6.05 -0.68 -15.55
C ILE A 1000 6.72 0.61 -15.96
N GLN A 1001 6.10 1.28 -16.90
CA GLN A 1001 6.57 2.55 -17.41
C GLN A 1001 6.16 3.63 -16.42
N PRO A 1002 7.10 4.44 -15.90
CA PRO A 1002 6.74 5.57 -15.07
C PRO A 1002 5.70 6.42 -15.80
N ILE A 1003 4.60 6.73 -15.12
CA ILE A 1003 3.63 7.67 -15.64
C ILE A 1003 4.31 9.04 -15.74
N HIS A 1004 4.38 9.57 -16.97
CA HIS A 1004 4.79 10.94 -17.21
C HIS A 1004 3.55 11.83 -17.29
N ARG A 1005 3.32 12.61 -16.23
CA ARG A 1005 2.30 13.66 -16.26
C ARG A 1005 2.84 14.88 -16.99
N THR A 1006 2.00 15.47 -17.82
CA THR A 1006 2.28 16.71 -18.54
C THR A 1006 1.01 17.55 -18.68
N VAL A 1007 1.16 18.79 -19.12
CA VAL A 1007 0.06 19.69 -19.43
C VAL A 1007 0.11 20.03 -20.91
N ILE A 1008 -1.00 19.83 -21.61
CA ILE A 1008 -1.18 20.23 -23.01
C ILE A 1008 -2.00 21.51 -23.04
N THR A 1009 -1.47 22.58 -23.63
CA THR A 1009 -2.20 23.82 -23.78
C THR A 1009 -3.12 23.75 -24.99
N ALA A 1010 -4.44 23.82 -24.77
CA ALA A 1010 -5.43 23.90 -25.83
C ALA A 1010 -5.29 25.21 -26.63
N ARG A 1011 -5.88 25.27 -27.83
CA ARG A 1011 -5.80 26.42 -28.75
C ARG A 1011 -6.34 27.73 -28.18
N ASP A 1012 -7.20 27.65 -27.15
CA ASP A 1012 -7.76 28.79 -26.42
C ASP A 1012 -7.08 29.05 -25.07
N GLY A 1013 -5.99 28.33 -24.77
CA GLY A 1013 -5.16 28.51 -23.57
C GLY A 1013 -5.54 27.63 -22.38
N VAL A 1014 -6.57 26.78 -22.49
CA VAL A 1014 -6.95 25.87 -21.39
C VAL A 1014 -5.84 24.82 -21.15
N PRO A 1015 -5.36 24.62 -19.90
CA PRO A 1015 -4.33 23.64 -19.59
C PRO A 1015 -4.92 22.24 -19.37
N LEU A 1016 -4.90 21.41 -20.42
CA LEU A 1016 -5.38 20.04 -20.40
C LEU A 1016 -4.41 19.13 -19.65
N GLN A 1017 -4.92 18.39 -18.66
CA GLN A 1017 -4.10 17.46 -17.89
C GLN A 1017 -3.89 16.18 -18.71
N ALA A 1018 -2.64 15.72 -18.81
CA ALA A 1018 -2.31 14.55 -19.61
C ALA A 1018 -1.34 13.61 -18.90
N VAL A 1019 -1.47 12.32 -19.22
CA VAL A 1019 -0.54 11.26 -18.86
C VAL A 1019 -0.04 10.61 -20.14
N VAL A 1020 1.27 10.45 -20.24
CA VAL A 1020 1.93 9.70 -21.29
C VAL A 1020 2.62 8.50 -20.66
N MET A 1021 2.32 7.32 -21.18
CA MET A 1021 3.03 6.08 -20.90
C MET A 1021 3.76 5.65 -22.18
N LEU A 1022 5.07 5.47 -22.09
CA LEU A 1022 5.94 5.12 -23.21
C LEU A 1022 6.63 3.77 -22.93
N PRO A 1023 6.85 2.90 -23.92
CA PRO A 1023 7.61 1.67 -23.74
C PRO A 1023 9.02 1.92 -23.17
N SER A 1024 9.55 1.00 -22.36
CA SER A 1024 10.87 1.13 -21.69
C SER A 1024 12.03 1.33 -22.66
N ASN A 1025 11.89 0.80 -23.88
CA ASN A 1025 12.87 0.90 -24.95
C ASN A 1025 12.71 2.15 -25.83
N VAL A 1026 11.88 3.14 -25.47
CA VAL A 1026 11.62 4.34 -26.31
C VAL A 1026 12.90 5.09 -26.68
N ASN A 1027 13.88 5.16 -25.77
CA ASN A 1027 15.17 5.81 -26.02
C ASN A 1027 16.14 5.00 -26.90
N ARG A 1028 15.81 3.74 -27.20
CA ARG A 1028 16.58 2.83 -28.06
C ARG A 1028 15.93 2.63 -29.43
N LEU A 1029 14.84 3.33 -29.71
CA LEU A 1029 14.22 3.30 -31.03
C LEU A 1029 15.20 3.81 -32.09
N ALA A 1030 15.18 3.20 -33.26
CA ALA A 1030 15.93 3.72 -34.40
C ALA A 1030 15.46 5.16 -34.73
N PRO A 1031 16.32 6.04 -35.27
CA PRO A 1031 15.96 7.45 -35.52
C PRO A 1031 14.69 7.69 -36.36
N ASP A 1032 14.33 6.72 -37.21
CA ASP A 1032 13.17 6.69 -38.09
C ASP A 1032 11.97 5.90 -37.51
N GLN A 1033 12.18 5.15 -36.42
CA GLN A 1033 11.12 4.37 -35.79
C GLN A 1033 10.23 5.28 -34.93
N ARG A 1034 8.91 5.16 -35.14
CA ARG A 1034 7.85 5.88 -34.40
C ARG A 1034 6.86 4.87 -33.82
N LEU A 1035 6.15 5.25 -32.77
CA LEU A 1035 5.23 4.40 -32.03
C LEU A 1035 3.77 4.68 -32.45
N PRO A 1036 2.95 3.64 -32.66
CA PRO A 1036 1.50 3.80 -32.70
C PRO A 1036 1.00 4.32 -31.35
N VAL A 1037 0.01 5.21 -31.36
CA VAL A 1037 -0.50 5.87 -30.15
C VAL A 1037 -1.94 5.48 -29.88
N VAL A 1038 -2.24 5.05 -28.66
CA VAL A 1038 -3.61 4.77 -28.20
C VAL A 1038 -4.03 5.83 -27.19
N PHE A 1039 -5.07 6.59 -27.53
CA PHE A 1039 -5.73 7.51 -26.61
C PHE A 1039 -6.76 6.76 -25.77
N TYR A 1040 -6.71 6.94 -24.45
CA TYR A 1040 -7.84 6.62 -23.58
C TYR A 1040 -8.57 7.90 -23.20
N VAL A 1041 -9.89 7.88 -23.33
CA VAL A 1041 -10.74 8.98 -22.89
C VAL A 1041 -11.99 8.48 -22.19
N TYR A 1042 -12.29 9.10 -21.05
CA TYR A 1042 -13.65 9.08 -20.52
C TYR A 1042 -14.39 10.34 -20.94
N GLY A 1043 -13.86 11.52 -20.59
CA GLY A 1043 -14.31 12.83 -21.09
C GLY A 1043 -15.69 13.31 -20.60
N GLY A 1044 -16.34 12.55 -19.73
CA GLY A 1044 -17.60 12.96 -19.11
C GLY A 1044 -17.43 14.14 -18.14
N PRO A 1045 -18.49 14.91 -17.88
CA PRO A 1045 -18.43 16.10 -17.02
C PRO A 1045 -17.98 15.72 -15.60
N GLN A 1046 -17.02 16.47 -15.05
CA GLN A 1046 -16.42 16.30 -13.72
C GLN A 1046 -15.82 14.92 -13.43
N ALA A 1047 -15.39 14.18 -14.45
CA ALA A 1047 -14.83 12.84 -14.29
C ALA A 1047 -13.34 12.77 -14.70
N PRO A 1048 -12.43 13.42 -13.94
CA PRO A 1048 -10.99 13.39 -14.23
C PRO A 1048 -10.44 11.97 -14.20
N THR A 1049 -9.72 11.60 -15.26
CA THR A 1049 -9.01 10.33 -15.39
C THR A 1049 -7.52 10.46 -15.10
N VAL A 1050 -6.95 11.66 -15.26
CA VAL A 1050 -5.56 11.97 -14.97
C VAL A 1050 -5.42 12.32 -13.49
N ARG A 1051 -4.91 11.36 -12.71
CA ARG A 1051 -4.67 11.51 -11.27
C ARG A 1051 -3.23 11.16 -10.91
N ASP A 1052 -2.71 11.83 -9.88
CA ASP A 1052 -1.45 11.48 -9.24
C ASP A 1052 -1.69 10.39 -8.19
N GLN A 1053 -2.04 9.19 -8.66
CA GLN A 1053 -2.48 8.08 -7.83
C GLN A 1053 -2.04 6.74 -8.43
N TRP A 1054 -1.67 5.79 -7.58
CA TRP A 1054 -1.38 4.43 -8.01
C TRP A 1054 -2.67 3.69 -8.39
N ASN A 1055 -2.59 2.79 -9.39
CA ASN A 1055 -3.71 2.00 -9.90
C ASN A 1055 -4.94 2.80 -10.38
N GLY A 1056 -4.86 3.33 -11.60
CA GLY A 1056 -6.08 3.68 -12.35
C GLY A 1056 -6.86 2.43 -12.79
N ARG A 1057 -8.17 2.58 -13.06
CA ARG A 1057 -9.09 1.49 -13.46
C ARG A 1057 -8.54 0.59 -14.59
N TYR A 1058 -7.79 1.18 -15.53
CA TYR A 1058 -7.23 0.50 -16.71
C TYR A 1058 -5.71 0.54 -16.78
N TYR A 1059 -5.06 0.99 -15.70
CA TYR A 1059 -3.62 1.23 -15.62
C TYR A 1059 -2.81 0.02 -16.08
N TRP A 1060 -3.11 -1.16 -15.55
CA TRP A 1060 -2.36 -2.38 -15.86
C TRP A 1060 -2.47 -2.82 -17.32
N TRP A 1061 -3.63 -2.65 -17.93
CA TRP A 1061 -3.79 -2.93 -19.35
C TRP A 1061 -3.05 -1.91 -20.22
N HIS A 1062 -3.02 -0.64 -19.82
CA HIS A 1062 -2.22 0.40 -20.49
C HIS A 1062 -0.72 0.13 -20.39
N GLN A 1063 -0.24 -0.32 -19.23
CA GLN A 1063 1.15 -0.77 -19.06
C GLN A 1063 1.46 -1.96 -19.99
N TYR A 1064 0.54 -2.92 -20.09
CA TYR A 1064 0.67 -4.04 -21.02
C TYR A 1064 0.69 -3.58 -22.49
N LEU A 1065 -0.14 -2.61 -22.90
CA LEU A 1065 -0.08 -2.02 -24.24
C LEU A 1065 1.27 -1.36 -24.51
N CYS A 1066 1.89 -0.71 -23.52
CA CYS A 1066 3.23 -0.17 -23.67
C CYS A 1066 4.27 -1.26 -23.94
N GLN A 1067 4.17 -2.40 -23.26
CA GLN A 1067 5.02 -3.58 -23.54
C GLN A 1067 4.74 -4.19 -24.93
N GLN A 1068 3.53 -4.01 -25.47
CA GLN A 1068 3.20 -4.36 -26.86
C GLN A 1068 3.67 -3.31 -27.89
N GLY A 1069 4.42 -2.28 -27.47
CA GLY A 1069 5.02 -1.29 -28.36
C GLY A 1069 4.10 -0.12 -28.72
N PHE A 1070 3.07 0.15 -27.93
CA PHE A 1070 2.22 1.34 -28.07
C PHE A 1070 2.70 2.46 -27.15
N ALA A 1071 2.54 3.72 -27.57
CA ALA A 1071 2.42 4.82 -26.62
C ALA A 1071 0.96 4.92 -26.17
N VAL A 1072 0.72 5.09 -24.87
CA VAL A 1072 -0.64 5.32 -24.34
C VAL A 1072 -0.73 6.74 -23.80
N VAL A 1073 -1.75 7.47 -24.25
CA VAL A 1073 -1.99 8.86 -23.85
C VAL A 1073 -3.38 8.99 -23.24
N LEU A 1074 -3.43 9.53 -22.03
CA LEU A 1074 -4.66 9.99 -21.40
C LEU A 1074 -4.63 11.51 -21.42
N CYS A 1075 -5.71 12.14 -21.83
CA CYS A 1075 -5.84 13.58 -21.76
C CYS A 1075 -7.26 13.94 -21.35
N ASP A 1076 -7.40 14.56 -20.17
CA ASP A 1076 -8.67 15.09 -19.72
C ASP A 1076 -8.95 16.37 -20.49
N ASN A 1077 -10.05 16.39 -21.24
CA ASN A 1077 -10.58 17.59 -21.86
C ASN A 1077 -11.16 18.55 -20.79
N ARG A 1078 -11.54 19.77 -21.17
CA ARG A 1078 -11.96 20.81 -20.20
C ARG A 1078 -13.10 20.41 -19.28
N SER A 1079 -14.02 19.55 -19.72
CA SER A 1079 -15.13 19.09 -18.89
C SER A 1079 -14.70 18.09 -17.81
N ALA A 1080 -13.48 17.55 -17.90
CA ALA A 1080 -12.96 16.51 -17.01
C ALA A 1080 -11.69 16.93 -16.25
N LEU A 1081 -11.29 18.21 -16.24
CA LEU A 1081 -10.01 18.63 -15.62
C LEU A 1081 -9.96 18.56 -14.09
N GLY A 1082 -11.11 18.42 -13.43
CA GLY A 1082 -11.18 18.54 -11.96
C GLY A 1082 -10.88 19.95 -11.46
N ARG A 1083 -11.24 21.00 -12.21
CA ARG A 1083 -11.01 22.43 -11.88
C ARG A 1083 -12.31 23.22 -11.66
N GLY A 1084 -13.33 22.53 -11.15
CA GLY A 1084 -14.64 23.08 -10.84
C GLY A 1084 -15.66 22.95 -11.98
N VAL A 1085 -16.93 23.20 -11.67
CA VAL A 1085 -18.04 23.17 -12.64
C VAL A 1085 -17.93 24.27 -13.71
N LYS A 1086 -17.25 25.39 -13.43
CA LYS A 1086 -17.14 26.50 -14.39
C LYS A 1086 -16.53 26.05 -15.72
N ASP A 1087 -15.51 25.21 -15.66
CA ASP A 1087 -14.78 24.72 -16.84
C ASP A 1087 -15.64 23.72 -17.62
N THR A 1088 -16.58 23.05 -16.94
CA THR A 1088 -17.48 22.05 -17.53
C THR A 1088 -18.70 22.69 -18.21
N TRP A 1089 -19.18 23.84 -17.74
CA TRP A 1089 -20.38 24.50 -18.30
C TRP A 1089 -20.32 24.81 -19.80
N SER A 1090 -19.11 24.89 -20.37
CA SER A 1090 -18.90 25.14 -21.79
C SER A 1090 -19.52 24.09 -22.73
N ILE A 1091 -19.81 22.89 -22.22
CA ILE A 1091 -20.46 21.81 -23.00
C ILE A 1091 -21.99 21.90 -22.96
N ARG A 1092 -22.56 22.79 -22.15
CA ARG A 1092 -24.01 22.85 -21.92
C ARG A 1092 -24.75 23.01 -23.25
N GLY A 1093 -25.70 22.12 -23.49
CA GLY A 1093 -26.54 22.10 -24.67
C GLY A 1093 -25.90 21.47 -25.91
N ASP A 1094 -24.63 21.10 -25.90
CA ASP A 1094 -23.92 20.61 -27.09
C ASP A 1094 -22.73 19.70 -26.72
N MET A 1095 -23.01 18.62 -25.99
CA MET A 1095 -22.02 17.66 -25.52
C MET A 1095 -21.26 17.01 -26.69
N GLY A 1096 -19.95 16.84 -26.55
CA GLY A 1096 -19.04 16.26 -27.53
C GLY A 1096 -18.32 17.29 -28.39
N ARG A 1097 -18.93 18.44 -28.72
CA ARG A 1097 -18.34 19.39 -29.67
C ARG A 1097 -17.10 20.09 -29.12
N VAL A 1098 -17.18 20.62 -27.91
CA VAL A 1098 -16.08 21.38 -27.30
C VAL A 1098 -15.00 20.42 -26.82
N GLU A 1099 -15.41 19.29 -26.26
CA GLU A 1099 -14.53 18.20 -25.85
C GLU A 1099 -13.70 17.66 -27.03
N MET A 1100 -14.31 17.52 -28.22
CA MET A 1100 -13.60 17.07 -29.42
C MET A 1100 -12.48 18.02 -29.82
N ARG A 1101 -12.66 19.34 -29.68
CA ARG A 1101 -11.60 20.31 -29.98
C ARG A 1101 -10.40 20.18 -29.04
N ASP A 1102 -10.65 19.92 -27.77
CA ASP A 1102 -9.59 19.66 -26.79
C ASP A 1102 -8.84 18.38 -27.13
N LEU A 1103 -9.55 17.33 -27.56
CA LEU A 1103 -8.95 16.08 -28.02
C LEU A 1103 -8.11 16.28 -29.29
N GLU A 1104 -8.57 17.08 -30.25
CA GLU A 1104 -7.79 17.45 -31.44
C GLU A 1104 -6.50 18.20 -31.06
N ASP A 1105 -6.55 19.10 -30.09
CA ASP A 1105 -5.37 19.83 -29.61
C ASP A 1105 -4.38 18.87 -28.91
N ALA A 1106 -4.88 17.90 -28.14
CA ALA A 1106 -4.07 16.84 -27.56
C ALA A 1106 -3.41 15.96 -28.62
N VAL A 1107 -4.15 15.58 -29.67
CA VAL A 1107 -3.58 14.86 -30.83
C VAL A 1107 -2.51 15.69 -31.52
N GLY A 1108 -2.77 16.98 -31.77
CA GLY A 1108 -1.82 17.89 -32.39
C GLY A 1108 -0.52 18.02 -31.60
N TRP A 1109 -0.58 18.04 -30.26
CA TRP A 1109 0.61 18.00 -29.41
C TRP A 1109 1.36 16.68 -29.50
N VAL A 1110 0.64 15.54 -29.52
CA VAL A 1110 1.24 14.20 -29.66
C VAL A 1110 1.96 14.07 -31.01
N GLN A 1111 1.37 14.56 -32.09
CA GLN A 1111 1.97 14.52 -33.44
C GLN A 1111 3.29 15.31 -33.55
N GLN A 1112 3.55 16.24 -32.63
CA GLN A 1112 4.82 16.98 -32.56
C GLN A 1112 5.91 16.22 -31.80
N GLN A 1113 5.56 15.13 -31.11
CA GLN A 1113 6.52 14.36 -30.33
C GLN A 1113 7.35 13.46 -31.24
N ALA A 1114 8.67 13.44 -31.02
CA ALA A 1114 9.60 12.66 -31.84
C ALA A 1114 9.38 11.14 -31.77
N TRP A 1115 8.65 10.64 -30.78
CA TRP A 1115 8.33 9.21 -30.64
C TRP A 1115 6.99 8.82 -31.29
N ALA A 1116 6.12 9.77 -31.63
CA ALA A 1116 4.75 9.48 -32.06
C ALA A 1116 4.65 9.27 -33.58
N ASP A 1117 3.82 8.31 -33.99
CA ASP A 1117 3.43 8.12 -35.38
C ASP A 1117 2.06 8.76 -35.65
N PRO A 1118 1.98 9.83 -36.48
CA PRO A 1118 0.74 10.55 -36.74
C PRO A 1118 -0.29 9.74 -37.55
N ASP A 1119 0.13 8.68 -38.26
CA ASP A 1119 -0.75 7.88 -39.12
C ASP A 1119 -1.32 6.65 -38.39
N ARG A 1120 -0.85 6.39 -37.16
CA ARG A 1120 -1.22 5.21 -36.35
C ARG A 1120 -1.80 5.60 -35.00
N LEU A 1121 -2.85 6.41 -35.04
CA LEU A 1121 -3.60 6.86 -33.86
C LEU A 1121 -4.85 6.01 -33.63
N GLY A 1122 -5.04 5.53 -32.41
CA GLY A 1122 -6.25 4.88 -31.94
C GLY A 1122 -6.89 5.57 -30.75
N ILE A 1123 -8.16 5.26 -30.48
CA ILE A 1123 -8.91 5.80 -29.34
C ILE A 1123 -9.78 4.72 -28.69
N TRP A 1124 -9.95 4.77 -27.38
CA TRP A 1124 -10.98 3.99 -26.72
C TRP A 1124 -11.54 4.61 -25.45
N GLY A 1125 -12.75 4.16 -25.10
CA GLY A 1125 -13.43 4.52 -23.86
C GLY A 1125 -14.66 3.64 -23.59
N TRP A 1126 -15.22 3.79 -22.40
CA TRP A 1126 -16.39 3.04 -21.94
C TRP A 1126 -17.48 3.98 -21.42
N SER A 1127 -18.77 3.66 -21.62
CA SER A 1127 -19.89 4.52 -21.22
C SER A 1127 -19.86 5.88 -21.94
N TYR A 1128 -19.78 7.02 -21.23
CA TYR A 1128 -19.51 8.33 -21.86
C TYR A 1128 -18.21 8.30 -22.69
N GLY A 1129 -17.17 7.62 -22.22
CA GLY A 1129 -15.95 7.43 -23.01
C GLY A 1129 -16.19 6.61 -24.29
N GLY A 1130 -17.16 5.70 -24.25
CA GLY A 1130 -17.59 4.95 -25.43
C GLY A 1130 -18.35 5.86 -26.40
N TYR A 1131 -19.24 6.71 -25.89
CA TYR A 1131 -19.87 7.80 -26.67
C TYR A 1131 -18.80 8.65 -27.35
N PHE A 1132 -17.85 9.17 -26.57
CA PHE A 1132 -16.87 10.12 -27.08
C PHE A 1132 -15.87 9.47 -28.05
N SER A 1133 -15.55 8.18 -27.86
CA SER A 1133 -14.77 7.40 -28.85
C SER A 1133 -15.52 7.24 -30.17
N ALA A 1134 -16.81 6.89 -30.12
CA ALA A 1134 -17.63 6.77 -31.33
C ALA A 1134 -17.90 8.14 -31.98
N TYR A 1135 -18.05 9.19 -31.18
CA TYR A 1135 -18.17 10.57 -31.60
C TYR A 1135 -16.91 11.02 -32.35
N ALA A 1136 -15.72 10.84 -31.78
CA ALA A 1136 -14.45 11.16 -32.42
C ALA A 1136 -14.27 10.42 -33.76
N MET A 1137 -14.64 9.14 -33.81
CA MET A 1137 -14.57 8.33 -35.05
C MET A 1137 -15.56 8.77 -36.14
N THR A 1138 -16.61 9.52 -35.80
CA THR A 1138 -17.62 10.05 -36.75
C THR A 1138 -17.50 11.55 -37.00
N HIS A 1139 -16.72 12.27 -36.21
CA HIS A 1139 -16.58 13.72 -36.27
C HIS A 1139 -15.13 14.19 -36.51
N SER A 1140 -14.19 13.25 -36.67
CA SER A 1140 -12.80 13.52 -36.95
C SER A 1140 -12.19 12.45 -37.85
N GLU A 1141 -11.22 12.85 -38.68
CA GLU A 1141 -10.46 11.94 -39.54
C GLU A 1141 -9.14 11.47 -38.92
N LEU A 1142 -8.81 11.94 -37.70
CA LEU A 1142 -7.51 11.73 -37.07
C LEU A 1142 -7.24 10.29 -36.62
N PHE A 1143 -8.29 9.52 -36.33
CA PHE A 1143 -8.17 8.19 -35.71
C PHE A 1143 -8.35 7.06 -36.73
N ARG A 1144 -7.44 6.09 -36.70
CA ARG A 1144 -7.47 4.94 -37.60
C ARG A 1144 -8.23 3.75 -37.04
N ALA A 1145 -8.29 3.62 -35.71
CA ALA A 1145 -8.97 2.55 -34.99
C ALA A 1145 -9.62 3.08 -33.70
N GLY A 1146 -10.86 2.67 -33.41
CA GLY A 1146 -11.62 3.11 -32.24
C GLY A 1146 -12.34 1.96 -31.55
N ILE A 1147 -12.33 1.91 -30.22
CA ILE A 1147 -13.15 0.99 -29.43
C ILE A 1147 -14.15 1.78 -28.58
N ALA A 1148 -15.44 1.51 -28.77
CA ALA A 1148 -16.52 2.11 -28.00
C ALA A 1148 -17.26 1.03 -27.19
N GLY A 1149 -16.96 0.97 -25.89
CA GLY A 1149 -17.58 0.03 -24.95
C GLY A 1149 -18.79 0.61 -24.24
N ALA A 1150 -19.89 -0.13 -24.20
CA ALA A 1150 -21.21 0.30 -23.70
C ALA A 1150 -21.54 1.77 -24.02
N PRO A 1151 -21.44 2.21 -25.29
CA PRO A 1151 -21.51 3.63 -25.62
C PRO A 1151 -22.95 4.14 -25.56
N VAL A 1152 -23.14 5.34 -24.97
CA VAL A 1152 -24.29 6.17 -25.36
C VAL A 1152 -24.07 6.58 -26.81
N THR A 1153 -25.11 6.55 -27.64
CA THR A 1153 -24.99 6.84 -29.08
C THR A 1153 -25.93 7.96 -29.54
N ASP A 1154 -26.99 8.19 -28.78
CA ASP A 1154 -27.89 9.34 -28.90
C ASP A 1154 -28.41 9.66 -27.50
N TRP A 1155 -28.27 10.92 -27.08
CA TRP A 1155 -28.66 11.36 -25.74
C TRP A 1155 -30.16 11.22 -25.45
N ARG A 1156 -31.00 11.09 -26.49
CA ARG A 1156 -32.43 10.76 -26.32
C ARG A 1156 -32.67 9.35 -25.78
N ASN A 1157 -31.67 8.47 -25.84
CA ASN A 1157 -31.78 7.09 -25.35
C ASN A 1157 -31.36 6.92 -23.89
N TYR A 1158 -30.78 7.95 -23.27
CA TYR A 1158 -30.26 7.92 -21.92
C TYR A 1158 -31.22 8.61 -20.94
N ASP A 1159 -30.99 8.47 -19.64
CA ASP A 1159 -31.95 8.88 -18.62
C ASP A 1159 -32.14 10.41 -18.59
N ALA A 1160 -33.33 10.82 -18.14
CA ALA A 1160 -33.71 12.22 -18.11
C ALA A 1160 -32.88 13.09 -17.15
N ILE A 1161 -32.56 12.60 -15.94
CA ILE A 1161 -31.90 13.43 -14.91
C ILE A 1161 -30.46 13.75 -15.34
N TYR A 1162 -29.69 12.75 -15.78
CA TYR A 1162 -28.35 12.96 -16.30
C TYR A 1162 -28.39 13.86 -17.54
N THR A 1163 -29.19 13.48 -18.54
CA THR A 1163 -29.09 14.09 -19.86
C THR A 1163 -29.56 15.54 -19.83
N GLU A 1164 -30.67 15.84 -19.18
CA GLU A 1164 -31.27 17.18 -19.19
C GLU A 1164 -30.48 18.18 -18.34
N ARG A 1165 -29.68 17.72 -17.37
CA ARG A 1165 -28.69 18.55 -16.65
C ARG A 1165 -27.73 19.23 -17.61
N TYR A 1166 -27.23 18.47 -18.59
CA TYR A 1166 -26.20 18.96 -19.52
C TYR A 1166 -26.79 19.47 -20.83
N MET A 1167 -27.86 18.85 -21.35
CA MET A 1167 -28.43 19.15 -22.67
C MET A 1167 -29.70 20.00 -22.63
N GLY A 1168 -30.31 20.21 -21.46
CA GLY A 1168 -31.70 20.70 -21.38
C GLY A 1168 -32.69 19.69 -21.93
N LEU A 1169 -33.95 20.07 -22.13
CA LEU A 1169 -34.97 19.16 -22.62
C LEU A 1169 -34.88 19.03 -24.16
N PRO A 1170 -35.12 17.84 -24.74
CA PRO A 1170 -34.98 17.62 -26.18
C PRO A 1170 -35.95 18.47 -27.03
N GLN A 1171 -37.12 18.79 -26.51
CA GLN A 1171 -38.07 19.69 -27.17
C GLN A 1171 -37.56 21.13 -27.28
N ASP A 1172 -36.70 21.57 -26.35
CA ASP A 1172 -36.19 22.94 -26.28
C ASP A 1172 -34.79 23.05 -26.90
N ASN A 1173 -34.05 21.94 -26.99
CA ASN A 1173 -32.67 21.89 -27.51
C ASN A 1173 -32.48 20.83 -28.62
N SER A 1174 -33.43 20.71 -29.55
CA SER A 1174 -33.35 19.72 -30.65
C SER A 1174 -32.04 19.73 -31.42
N GLN A 1175 -31.49 20.92 -31.72
CA GLN A 1175 -30.22 21.06 -32.45
C GLN A 1175 -29.02 20.48 -31.70
N GLY A 1176 -28.95 20.70 -30.38
CA GLY A 1176 -27.89 20.15 -29.54
C GLY A 1176 -27.95 18.62 -29.46
N TYR A 1177 -29.15 18.06 -29.35
CA TYR A 1177 -29.34 16.61 -29.40
C TYR A 1177 -29.03 16.00 -30.79
N ASP A 1178 -29.20 16.77 -31.87
CA ASP A 1178 -28.82 16.33 -33.21
C ASP A 1178 -27.30 16.39 -33.43
N SER A 1179 -26.63 17.47 -33.02
CA SER A 1179 -25.18 17.64 -33.17
C SER A 1179 -24.35 16.66 -32.34
N SER A 1180 -24.93 16.16 -31.25
CA SER A 1180 -24.33 15.17 -30.35
C SER A 1180 -24.72 13.72 -30.68
N SER A 1181 -25.51 13.47 -31.72
CA SER A 1181 -25.93 12.10 -32.08
C SER A 1181 -24.90 11.42 -33.00
N VAL A 1182 -24.28 10.36 -32.51
CA VAL A 1182 -23.39 9.49 -33.30
C VAL A 1182 -24.20 8.72 -34.36
N VAL A 1183 -25.45 8.38 -34.04
CA VAL A 1183 -26.34 7.65 -34.95
C VAL A 1183 -26.64 8.47 -36.21
N LEU A 1184 -26.91 9.78 -36.06
CA LEU A 1184 -27.16 10.67 -37.19
C LEU A 1184 -25.92 10.87 -38.08
N GLN A 1185 -24.72 10.74 -37.50
CA GLN A 1185 -23.44 10.92 -38.19
C GLN A 1185 -22.76 9.61 -38.58
N ALA A 1186 -23.47 8.47 -38.52
CA ALA A 1186 -22.90 7.15 -38.83
C ALA A 1186 -22.27 7.08 -40.24
N ASN A 1187 -22.77 7.85 -41.22
CA ASN A 1187 -22.19 7.91 -42.56
C ASN A 1187 -20.81 8.61 -42.62
N GLN A 1188 -20.44 9.36 -41.58
CA GLN A 1188 -19.14 9.98 -41.40
C GLN A 1188 -18.18 9.09 -40.59
N LEU A 1189 -18.45 7.79 -40.42
CA LEU A 1189 -17.46 6.92 -39.76
C LEU A 1189 -16.15 6.89 -40.56
N HIS A 1190 -15.07 7.30 -39.90
CA HIS A 1190 -13.67 7.18 -40.34
C HIS A 1190 -12.98 6.02 -39.59
N GLY A 1191 -11.90 5.48 -40.15
CA GLY A 1191 -11.15 4.39 -39.50
C GLY A 1191 -11.92 3.07 -39.35
N ARG A 1192 -11.51 2.22 -38.40
CA ARG A 1192 -12.19 0.96 -38.03
C ARG A 1192 -12.75 1.11 -36.61
N LEU A 1193 -14.03 0.80 -36.41
CA LEU A 1193 -14.70 0.91 -35.11
C LEU A 1193 -15.10 -0.48 -34.59
N MET A 1194 -14.82 -0.73 -33.31
CA MET A 1194 -15.33 -1.87 -32.56
C MET A 1194 -16.34 -1.40 -31.51
N LEU A 1195 -17.56 -1.95 -31.58
CA LEU A 1195 -18.62 -1.75 -30.61
C LEU A 1195 -18.64 -2.94 -29.64
N ILE A 1196 -18.68 -2.67 -28.34
CA ILE A 1196 -18.74 -3.71 -27.30
C ILE A 1196 -19.90 -3.39 -26.35
N HIS A 1197 -20.72 -4.38 -25.98
CA HIS A 1197 -21.84 -4.15 -25.07
C HIS A 1197 -22.20 -5.39 -24.24
N GLY A 1198 -22.61 -5.18 -22.98
CA GLY A 1198 -23.30 -6.20 -22.20
C GLY A 1198 -24.75 -6.36 -22.68
N GLU A 1199 -25.23 -7.59 -22.81
CA GLU A 1199 -26.61 -7.84 -23.29
C GLU A 1199 -27.66 -7.23 -22.33
N ARG A 1200 -27.38 -7.29 -21.03
CA ARG A 1200 -28.31 -6.92 -19.96
C ARG A 1200 -28.01 -5.56 -19.33
N ASP A 1201 -27.38 -4.67 -20.08
CA ASP A 1201 -27.06 -3.32 -19.61
C ASP A 1201 -28.34 -2.54 -19.27
N ASP A 1202 -28.49 -2.22 -17.98
CA ASP A 1202 -29.60 -1.51 -17.36
C ASP A 1202 -29.31 -0.01 -17.16
N ASN A 1203 -28.14 0.45 -17.62
CA ASN A 1203 -27.72 1.84 -17.52
C ASN A 1203 -27.63 2.48 -18.91
N VAL A 1204 -26.65 2.05 -19.71
CA VAL A 1204 -26.61 2.38 -21.14
C VAL A 1204 -27.28 1.24 -21.87
N HIS A 1205 -28.56 1.37 -22.17
CA HIS A 1205 -29.26 0.25 -22.78
C HIS A 1205 -28.64 -0.17 -24.13
N ILE A 1206 -28.57 -1.48 -24.38
CA ILE A 1206 -28.03 -2.07 -25.62
C ILE A 1206 -28.67 -1.53 -26.90
N SER A 1207 -29.88 -0.98 -26.80
CA SER A 1207 -30.55 -0.27 -27.90
C SER A 1207 -29.69 0.85 -28.49
N ASN A 1208 -28.82 1.50 -27.72
CA ASN A 1208 -27.83 2.45 -28.22
C ASN A 1208 -26.92 1.81 -29.30
N THR A 1209 -26.22 0.73 -28.94
CA THR A 1209 -25.33 0.03 -29.87
C THR A 1209 -26.06 -0.53 -31.08
N LEU A 1210 -27.27 -1.08 -30.89
CA LEU A 1210 -28.05 -1.62 -32.00
C LEU A 1210 -28.54 -0.54 -32.98
N GLN A 1211 -28.94 0.64 -32.48
CA GLN A 1211 -29.33 1.77 -33.32
C GLN A 1211 -28.14 2.30 -34.14
N LEU A 1212 -26.95 2.42 -33.54
CA LEU A 1212 -25.74 2.81 -34.26
C LEU A 1212 -25.33 1.75 -35.29
N ALA A 1213 -25.35 0.46 -34.92
CA ALA A 1213 -25.05 -0.64 -35.84
C ALA A 1213 -25.96 -0.62 -37.07
N TYR A 1214 -27.27 -0.41 -36.87
CA TYR A 1214 -28.24 -0.28 -37.95
C TYR A 1214 -27.93 0.92 -38.86
N ALA A 1215 -27.62 2.08 -38.28
CA ALA A 1215 -27.26 3.27 -39.06
C ALA A 1215 -25.96 3.09 -39.88
N LEU A 1216 -24.95 2.45 -39.29
CA LEU A 1216 -23.69 2.12 -39.98
C LEU A 1216 -23.91 1.16 -41.15
N GLN A 1217 -24.73 0.12 -40.96
CA GLN A 1217 -25.11 -0.82 -42.02
C GLN A 1217 -25.81 -0.11 -43.19
N ASN A 1218 -26.77 0.77 -42.89
CA ASN A 1218 -27.47 1.55 -43.91
C ASN A 1218 -26.54 2.52 -44.66
N ALA A 1219 -25.51 3.04 -43.99
CA ALA A 1219 -24.48 3.87 -44.60
C ALA A 1219 -23.39 3.07 -45.34
N GLY A 1220 -23.45 1.73 -45.36
CA GLY A 1220 -22.46 0.87 -45.99
C GLY A 1220 -21.09 0.85 -45.28
N LYS A 1221 -21.04 1.24 -44.00
CA LYS A 1221 -19.82 1.30 -43.20
C LYS A 1221 -19.54 -0.04 -42.51
N GLN A 1222 -18.27 -0.45 -42.49
CA GLN A 1222 -17.83 -1.69 -41.86
C GLN A 1222 -17.39 -1.41 -40.41
N PHE A 1223 -17.79 -2.27 -39.48
CA PHE A 1223 -17.46 -2.19 -38.04
C PHE A 1223 -17.44 -3.60 -37.43
N ASP A 1224 -16.86 -3.71 -36.24
CA ASP A 1224 -16.87 -4.93 -35.43
C ASP A 1224 -17.86 -4.78 -34.28
N LEU A 1225 -18.53 -5.87 -33.89
CA LEU A 1225 -19.48 -5.89 -32.78
C LEU A 1225 -19.22 -7.11 -31.89
N MET A 1226 -19.10 -6.87 -30.59
CA MET A 1226 -19.03 -7.91 -29.56
C MET A 1226 -20.11 -7.69 -28.51
N ILE A 1227 -21.03 -8.65 -28.38
CA ILE A 1227 -22.04 -8.67 -27.31
C ILE A 1227 -21.64 -9.70 -26.28
N TYR A 1228 -21.70 -9.33 -25.00
CA TYR A 1228 -21.42 -10.20 -23.86
C TYR A 1228 -22.72 -10.61 -23.15
N PRO A 1229 -23.22 -11.84 -23.38
CA PRO A 1229 -24.43 -12.31 -22.71
C PRO A 1229 -24.28 -12.35 -21.20
N LYS A 1230 -25.40 -12.25 -20.47
CA LYS A 1230 -25.49 -12.20 -18.99
C LYS A 1230 -24.87 -10.98 -18.29
N ASN A 1231 -24.07 -10.17 -18.99
CA ASN A 1231 -23.40 -9.02 -18.39
C ASN A 1231 -24.25 -7.75 -18.51
N ARG A 1232 -24.07 -6.85 -17.53
CA ARG A 1232 -24.70 -5.52 -17.49
C ARG A 1232 -23.72 -4.46 -18.02
N HIS A 1233 -23.75 -3.26 -17.45
CA HIS A 1233 -22.90 -2.14 -17.85
C HIS A 1233 -21.40 -2.41 -17.78
N GLY A 1234 -20.96 -3.23 -16.82
CA GLY A 1234 -19.61 -3.76 -16.76
C GLY A 1234 -19.59 -5.25 -17.12
N ILE A 1235 -18.52 -5.69 -17.79
CA ILE A 1235 -18.27 -7.11 -18.00
C ILE A 1235 -17.60 -7.67 -16.74
N THR A 1236 -18.37 -8.41 -15.94
CA THR A 1236 -17.97 -8.88 -14.60
C THR A 1236 -17.69 -10.37 -14.55
N ASP A 1237 -18.22 -11.17 -15.50
CA ASP A 1237 -17.85 -12.57 -15.62
C ASP A 1237 -16.33 -12.69 -15.87
N VAL A 1238 -15.65 -13.44 -15.01
CA VAL A 1238 -14.18 -13.45 -14.95
C VAL A 1238 -13.54 -13.99 -16.23
N ASN A 1239 -14.16 -14.98 -16.88
CA ASN A 1239 -13.69 -15.53 -18.14
C ASN A 1239 -13.94 -14.57 -19.31
N GLN A 1240 -15.12 -13.96 -19.34
CA GLN A 1240 -15.47 -12.98 -20.36
C GLN A 1240 -14.66 -11.68 -20.23
N LYS A 1241 -14.22 -11.32 -19.03
CA LYS A 1241 -13.31 -10.20 -18.79
C LYS A 1241 -11.92 -10.45 -19.39
N TYR A 1242 -11.34 -11.65 -19.24
CA TYR A 1242 -10.10 -12.02 -19.94
C TYR A 1242 -10.29 -11.98 -21.47
N HIS A 1243 -11.40 -12.55 -21.97
CA HIS A 1243 -11.73 -12.49 -23.40
C HIS A 1243 -11.83 -11.04 -23.92
N LEU A 1244 -12.49 -10.14 -23.16
CA LEU A 1244 -12.60 -8.72 -23.48
C LEU A 1244 -11.24 -8.05 -23.66
N GLN A 1245 -10.35 -8.21 -22.69
CA GLN A 1245 -9.05 -7.54 -22.74
C GLN A 1245 -8.18 -8.10 -23.87
N LYS A 1246 -8.25 -9.40 -24.12
CA LYS A 1246 -7.60 -10.04 -25.27
C LYS A 1246 -8.14 -9.51 -26.61
N LEU A 1247 -9.45 -9.40 -26.75
CA LEU A 1247 -10.11 -8.87 -27.95
C LEU A 1247 -9.68 -7.41 -28.22
N MET A 1248 -9.76 -6.56 -27.21
CA MET A 1248 -9.39 -5.14 -27.33
C MET A 1248 -7.90 -4.96 -27.67
N THR A 1249 -7.03 -5.77 -27.07
CA THR A 1249 -5.59 -5.76 -27.37
C THR A 1249 -5.34 -6.14 -28.83
N ASN A 1250 -5.93 -7.26 -29.28
CA ASN A 1250 -5.73 -7.77 -30.64
C ASN A 1250 -6.22 -6.78 -31.68
N PHE A 1251 -7.32 -6.08 -31.42
CA PHE A 1251 -7.86 -5.04 -32.30
C PHE A 1251 -6.84 -3.92 -32.56
N PHE A 1252 -6.18 -3.41 -31.52
CA PHE A 1252 -5.15 -2.37 -31.70
C PHE A 1252 -3.89 -2.90 -32.36
N ILE A 1253 -3.46 -4.13 -32.06
CA ILE A 1253 -2.33 -4.77 -32.74
C ILE A 1253 -2.61 -4.89 -34.24
N GLU A 1254 -3.78 -5.37 -34.62
CA GLU A 1254 -4.15 -5.58 -36.02
C GLU A 1254 -4.23 -4.26 -36.80
N HIS A 1255 -4.84 -3.22 -36.23
CA HIS A 1255 -5.17 -2.02 -37.00
C HIS A 1255 -4.18 -0.87 -36.88
N LEU A 1256 -3.29 -0.90 -35.89
CA LEU A 1256 -2.28 0.13 -35.69
C LEU A 1256 -0.87 -0.44 -35.78
N ARG A 1257 -0.54 -1.53 -35.07
CA ARG A 1257 0.85 -2.01 -35.01
C ARG A 1257 1.31 -2.70 -36.28
N ASN A 1258 0.48 -3.55 -36.87
CA ASN A 1258 0.82 -4.38 -38.03
C ASN A 1258 0.63 -3.66 -39.39
N ARG A 1259 0.39 -2.35 -39.39
CA ARG A 1259 0.11 -1.55 -40.58
C ARG A 1259 1.33 -0.94 -41.23
#